data_AF-A0AB73N0L9-F1
#
_entry.id   AF-A0AB73N0L9-F1
#
_cell.length_a   1.000
_cell.length_b   1.000
_cell.length_c   1.000
_cell.angle_alpha   90.00
_cell.angle_beta   90.00
_cell.angle_gamma   90.00
#
_symmetry.space_group_name_H-M   'P 1'
#
loop_
_entity.id
_entity.type
_entity.pdbx_description
1 polymer ?
#
loop_
_entity_poly.entity_id
_entity_poly.type
_entity_poly.pdbx_seq_one_letter_code
_entity_poly.pdbx_strand_id
1 'polypeptide(L)'
;MSFNLSSLTKPVARLAATAQNGLEVLRLGGLETGSTASSHQIIESVPMYRLRRYFAPGSSGAEDAGPVVLMVHPMMMAADMWDVTQDGGAVGILHREGIDPWVIDFGSPDRMAGGMERTLSDHVVAVSDAIETVHRITGRQVHLAGYSQGGMFCYQTAALRKSRTIASIITFGSPVDANAAMPMGMPAGLSADIAEFMADHIFSRFSIPAWSARIGFQMLDPVKTVKGRLDFLRQLHDRDALLPREQQRKFLANEGWIAWSGPAIAELLRQFVVHNRMTTGGFTVNDRVVTLSDITCPVLAVVGEVDDIGQPASVRGILRAAPKADVYEYLIRAGHFGLVVGSTAVAQTWPTVSQWVQWREGEASKPPAVDLMYEHESGQLDGGGVPLTSRVAHGLSTTTEVAIAAARTAGAAAAAANKSVKSIAVEAVRTLPRLTRLGQIHDHTRISLGRLMTEQARRTPHGESFLFDGRVHTYEAVDRRINNVVRGLIQVGVRQGVRVGVLMETRPSALVAIAALSRLGAVAVLLPPDADLEVAVKLGEISELLTDPPNLPVAQGLPVHILVLGGGESRDLSIPDDGSIIDMEQIDPDAVELPGWYRPDPGQARDLAFVMFSGYGSRLVPKQITNHRWALSAFGTASAAALTSNDTVYCLTPLHHQSGLLVSLGGAVAGGARIALSRGLNPDRFVQEIHQYGVTVVSYTWAMMHEVIDDPSLALGAHHPVRLFIGSGMPSGLWRRVTERFAPAHVVEFFATTDGEAVLANVSGTKIGSKGRPLPGGGKVRLAAYDPVDDVIIEGEDGFVQIAKPGEVGLLLAKPPGDVDPAAAVRRGVFAPGDTWVSSESLFRRDEDGDFWMLDGRNTAIRTAHGVVYAEATSHALGSVSAIDLVATYPVESGEASVAVTAVVLRPGEAISPADLAEAFVSVPISERPDIVKVVPNLPFSATYRPSTTHLRESGLPKPGRQTWYLDPESGAYHRLTAATYDALQDAAQ
;
A
#
# COMPACT_ATOMS: atom_id res chain seq x y z
N MET A 1 59.85 57.94 23.28
CA MET A 1 59.47 56.77 22.47
C MET A 1 59.55 55.53 23.36
N SER A 2 58.42 55.09 23.91
CA SER A 2 58.32 53.83 24.65
C SER A 2 58.31 52.66 23.66
N PHE A 3 59.41 51.90 23.60
CA PHE A 3 59.50 50.69 22.80
C PHE A 3 58.51 49.64 23.33
N ASN A 4 57.58 49.26 22.48
CA ASN A 4 56.52 48.30 22.78
C ASN A 4 57.08 46.87 22.73
N LEU A 5 57.61 46.39 23.86
CA LEU A 5 58.14 45.02 24.06
C LEU A 5 57.08 43.90 23.89
N SER A 6 55.83 44.23 23.58
CA SER A 6 54.76 43.25 23.33
C SER A 6 54.81 42.57 21.96
N SER A 7 55.55 43.10 20.97
CA SER A 7 55.60 42.52 19.62
C SER A 7 56.59 41.35 19.49
N LEU A 8 57.62 41.29 20.34
CA LEU A 8 58.66 40.25 20.33
C LEU A 8 58.37 39.06 21.27
N THR A 9 57.51 39.25 22.27
CA THR A 9 57.16 38.21 23.26
C THR A 9 55.96 37.35 22.84
N LYS A 10 55.07 37.87 22.00
CA LYS A 10 53.88 37.15 21.50
C LYS A 10 54.18 35.86 20.70
N PRO A 11 55.19 35.80 19.81
CA PRO A 11 55.48 34.57 19.06
C PRO A 11 56.02 33.44 19.96
N VAL A 12 56.87 33.79 20.93
CA VAL A 12 57.45 32.85 21.90
C VAL A 12 56.39 32.36 22.89
N ALA A 13 55.53 33.25 23.37
CA ALA A 13 54.39 32.90 24.22
C ALA A 13 53.39 31.98 23.50
N ARG A 14 53.10 32.22 22.21
CA ARG A 14 52.27 31.32 21.37
C ARG A 14 52.88 29.93 21.22
N LEU A 15 54.19 29.85 20.99
CA LEU A 15 54.90 28.57 20.83
C LEU A 15 54.90 27.76 22.14
N ALA A 16 55.14 28.42 23.27
CA ALA A 16 55.06 27.80 24.60
C ALA A 16 53.64 27.32 24.94
N ALA A 17 52.62 28.16 24.69
CA ALA A 17 51.21 27.79 24.90
C ALA A 17 50.78 26.62 24.01
N THR A 18 51.22 26.60 22.74
CA THR A 18 50.97 25.48 21.81
C THR A 18 51.61 24.18 22.33
N ALA A 19 52.85 24.23 22.81
CA ALA A 19 53.56 23.05 23.32
C ALA A 19 52.92 22.53 24.62
N GLN A 20 52.51 23.42 25.52
CA GLN A 20 51.86 23.07 26.79
C GLN A 20 50.46 22.48 26.57
N ASN A 21 49.61 23.15 25.80
CA ASN A 21 48.28 22.65 25.44
C ASN A 21 48.38 21.36 24.60
N GLY A 22 49.39 21.24 23.73
CA GLY A 22 49.65 20.03 22.94
C GLY A 22 50.08 18.83 23.80
N LEU A 23 50.91 19.05 24.83
CA LEU A 23 51.31 18.02 25.79
C LEU A 23 50.12 17.54 26.65
N GLU A 24 49.25 18.47 27.04
CA GLU A 24 48.00 18.18 27.78
C GLU A 24 47.05 17.33 26.93
N VAL A 25 46.82 17.70 25.67
CA VAL A 25 45.99 16.95 24.71
C VAL A 25 46.57 15.55 24.44
N LEU A 26 47.89 15.41 24.30
CA LEU A 26 48.58 14.12 24.12
C LEU A 26 48.47 13.22 25.35
N ARG A 27 48.45 13.79 26.56
CA ARG A 27 48.44 13.05 27.82
C ARG A 27 47.03 12.68 28.30
N LEU A 28 46.05 13.56 28.09
CA LEU A 28 44.70 13.47 28.64
C LEU A 28 43.62 13.25 27.58
N GLY A 29 43.99 13.14 26.30
CA GLY A 29 43.03 13.03 25.19
C GLY A 29 42.31 14.34 24.82
N GLY A 30 42.58 15.43 25.55
CA GLY A 30 42.10 16.78 25.28
C GLY A 30 42.26 17.72 26.49
N LEU A 31 41.83 18.98 26.39
CA LEU A 31 41.99 20.01 27.44
C LEU A 31 41.01 19.79 28.61
N GLU A 32 41.39 20.13 29.84
CA GLU A 32 40.48 20.20 30.99
C GLU A 32 39.62 21.48 30.91
N THR A 33 38.29 21.32 30.87
CA THR A 33 37.34 22.42 30.64
C THR A 33 36.70 22.99 31.91
N GLY A 34 36.83 22.33 33.06
CA GLY A 34 36.21 22.77 34.33
C GLY A 34 34.68 22.80 34.32
N SER A 35 34.04 22.21 33.30
CA SER A 35 32.59 22.19 33.10
C SER A 35 31.89 21.30 34.12
N THR A 36 30.78 21.76 34.69
CA THR A 36 29.87 20.93 35.47
C THR A 36 28.75 20.39 34.57
N ALA A 37 28.46 19.09 34.70
CA ALA A 37 27.26 18.50 34.11
C ALA A 37 26.03 19.00 34.89
N SER A 38 24.88 19.09 34.21
CA SER A 38 23.65 19.53 34.85
C SER A 38 23.17 18.49 35.87
N SER A 39 22.69 18.95 37.02
CA SER A 39 22.13 18.06 38.04
C SER A 39 20.85 17.40 37.52
N HIS A 40 20.75 16.07 37.65
CA HIS A 40 19.55 15.32 37.28
C HIS A 40 19.26 14.21 38.27
N GLN A 41 17.99 13.83 38.35
CA GLN A 41 17.52 12.67 39.09
C GLN A 41 17.08 11.58 38.09
N ILE A 42 17.47 10.33 38.35
CA ILE A 42 16.90 9.18 37.64
C ILE A 42 15.56 8.86 38.28
N ILE A 43 14.49 9.09 37.54
CA ILE A 43 13.11 8.88 37.99
C ILE A 43 12.68 7.43 37.78
N GLU A 44 13.11 6.83 36.68
CA GLU A 44 12.82 5.46 36.33
C GLU A 44 14.04 4.83 35.65
N SER A 45 14.28 3.55 35.95
CA SER A 45 15.36 2.77 35.33
C SER A 45 14.84 1.37 35.05
N VAL A 46 14.56 1.09 33.79
CA VAL A 46 14.13 -0.22 33.30
C VAL A 46 15.18 -0.78 32.34
N PRO A 47 15.13 -2.08 31.96
CA PRO A 47 16.12 -2.66 31.07
C PRO A 47 16.29 -1.92 29.74
N MET A 48 15.26 -1.22 29.25
CA MET A 48 15.28 -0.51 27.97
C MET A 48 15.83 0.92 28.06
N TYR A 49 15.54 1.66 29.14
CA TYR A 49 15.92 3.06 29.28
C TYR A 49 16.05 3.52 30.73
N ARG A 50 16.72 4.66 30.91
CA ARG A 50 16.73 5.46 32.14
C ARG A 50 16.07 6.80 31.85
N LEU A 51 15.12 7.20 32.68
CA LEU A 51 14.42 8.48 32.54
C LEU A 51 15.05 9.50 33.50
N ARG A 52 15.67 10.54 32.94
CA ARG A 52 16.35 11.60 33.68
C ARG A 52 15.46 12.84 33.74
N ARG A 53 15.20 13.36 34.94
CA ARG A 53 14.62 14.70 35.16
C ARG A 53 15.71 15.65 35.58
N TYR A 54 15.94 16.71 34.81
CA TYR A 54 16.96 17.70 35.11
C TYR A 54 16.42 18.76 36.08
N PHE A 55 17.28 19.27 36.96
CA PHE A 55 16.97 20.33 37.93
C PHE A 55 15.72 20.06 38.80
N ALA A 56 15.55 18.81 39.25
CA ALA A 56 14.40 18.43 40.07
C ALA A 56 14.30 19.29 41.36
N PRO A 57 13.12 19.87 41.68
CA PRO A 57 12.97 20.71 42.86
C PRO A 57 13.16 19.89 44.15
N GLY A 58 14.13 20.30 44.98
CA GLY A 58 14.40 19.66 46.26
C GLY A 58 13.46 20.14 47.37
N SER A 59 12.76 19.22 48.03
CA SER A 59 12.36 19.23 49.46
C SER A 59 11.80 20.53 50.11
N SER A 60 11.32 21.51 49.35
CA SER A 60 10.60 22.69 49.84
C SER A 60 9.53 23.13 48.83
N GLY A 61 8.40 22.42 48.78
CA GLY A 61 7.10 22.94 48.36
C GLY A 61 7.01 23.72 47.03
N ALA A 62 7.72 23.34 45.97
CA ALA A 62 7.51 23.95 44.65
C ALA A 62 6.31 23.28 43.96
N GLU A 63 5.14 23.93 44.04
CA GLU A 63 3.90 23.55 43.37
C GLU A 63 3.88 23.86 41.85
N ASP A 64 4.91 24.50 41.27
CA ASP A 64 4.91 24.90 39.85
C ASP A 64 6.13 24.35 39.09
N ALA A 65 6.00 23.17 38.49
CA ALA A 65 6.85 22.78 37.37
C ALA A 65 6.23 23.38 36.10
N GLY A 66 7.02 24.15 35.34
CA GLY A 66 6.60 24.73 34.06
C GLY A 66 6.32 23.66 32.99
N PRO A 67 6.11 24.08 31.72
CA PRO A 67 5.85 23.16 30.62
C PRO A 67 6.89 22.04 30.52
N VAL A 68 6.45 20.82 30.21
CA VAL A 68 7.33 19.64 30.23
C VAL A 68 7.80 19.27 28.82
N VAL A 69 9.12 19.18 28.64
CA VAL A 69 9.75 18.74 27.40
C VAL A 69 10.51 17.43 27.63
N LEU A 70 10.13 16.37 26.92
CA LEU A 70 10.85 15.09 26.88
C LEU A 70 11.71 15.02 25.63
N MET A 71 13.03 15.00 25.83
CA MET A 71 14.04 14.92 24.77
C MET A 71 14.42 13.47 24.45
N VAL A 72 14.41 13.14 23.16
CA VAL A 72 14.63 11.79 22.62
C VAL A 72 15.81 11.78 21.66
N HIS A 73 16.88 11.09 22.03
CA HIS A 73 18.11 11.01 21.22
C HIS A 73 18.04 9.86 20.19
N PRO A 74 18.82 9.92 19.10
CA PRO A 74 18.93 8.82 18.13
C PRO A 74 19.75 7.65 18.69
N MET A 75 19.62 6.46 18.11
CA MET A 75 20.28 5.23 18.60
C MET A 75 21.82 5.30 18.55
N MET A 76 22.40 6.14 17.68
CA MET A 76 23.86 6.28 17.54
C MET A 76 24.51 7.22 18.56
N MET A 77 23.71 8.04 19.26
CA MET A 77 24.23 9.09 20.11
C MET A 77 23.89 8.83 21.57
N ALA A 78 24.79 9.18 22.47
CA ALA A 78 24.48 9.21 23.91
C ALA A 78 23.53 10.33 24.27
N ALA A 79 22.67 10.08 25.28
CA ALA A 79 21.74 11.05 25.85
C ALA A 79 22.43 12.33 26.34
N ASP A 80 23.71 12.25 26.70
CA ASP A 80 24.52 13.38 27.14
C ASP A 80 24.71 14.46 26.05
N MET A 81 24.29 14.19 24.80
CA MET A 81 24.24 15.22 23.76
C MET A 81 23.32 16.40 24.09
N TRP A 82 22.32 16.17 24.96
CA TRP A 82 21.42 17.22 25.43
C TRP A 82 22.02 18.08 26.54
N ASP A 83 23.12 17.63 27.15
CA ASP A 83 23.79 18.26 28.29
C ASP A 83 25.32 18.29 28.09
N VAL A 84 25.77 18.80 26.94
CA VAL A 84 27.21 18.91 26.65
C VAL A 84 27.90 19.83 27.66
N THR A 85 27.26 20.92 28.05
CA THR A 85 27.63 21.80 29.17
C THR A 85 26.37 22.36 29.82
N GLN A 86 26.42 22.69 31.11
CA GLN A 86 25.28 23.29 31.81
C GLN A 86 24.79 24.60 31.15
N ASP A 87 25.69 25.43 30.64
CA ASP A 87 25.33 26.72 30.04
C ASP A 87 24.99 26.68 28.54
N GLY A 88 25.53 25.71 27.81
CA GLY A 88 25.36 25.57 26.35
C GLY A 88 24.53 24.36 25.92
N GLY A 89 24.10 23.53 26.87
CA GLY A 89 23.26 22.36 26.64
C GLY A 89 21.77 22.71 26.56
N ALA A 90 21.02 21.87 25.87
CA ALA A 90 19.58 22.01 25.69
C ALA A 90 18.84 22.05 27.03
N VAL A 91 19.18 21.13 27.94
CA VAL A 91 18.54 21.02 29.27
C VAL A 91 18.70 22.29 30.09
N GLY A 92 19.89 22.92 30.05
CA GLY A 92 20.19 24.13 30.82
C GLY A 92 19.54 25.37 30.24
N ILE A 93 19.49 25.49 28.90
CA ILE A 93 18.80 26.59 28.22
C ILE A 93 17.29 26.52 28.49
N LEU A 94 16.65 25.36 28.29
CA LEU A 94 15.22 25.18 28.53
C LEU A 94 14.85 25.46 30.00
N HIS A 95 15.65 24.97 30.95
CA HIS A 95 15.41 25.25 32.37
C HIS A 95 15.45 26.74 32.71
N ARG A 96 16.41 27.50 32.16
CA ARG A 96 16.47 28.96 32.36
C ARG A 96 15.26 29.70 31.79
N GLU A 97 14.67 29.16 30.75
CA GLU A 97 13.45 29.68 30.13
C GLU A 97 12.16 29.19 30.81
N GLY A 98 12.27 28.52 31.98
CA GLY A 98 11.12 28.07 32.78
C GLY A 98 10.51 26.74 32.36
N ILE A 99 11.16 25.98 31.50
CA ILE A 99 10.69 24.68 31.01
C ILE A 99 11.29 23.54 31.85
N ASP A 100 10.50 22.51 32.17
CA ASP A 100 10.93 21.30 32.89
C ASP A 100 11.54 20.28 31.90
N PRO A 101 12.88 20.10 31.85
CA PRO A 101 13.54 19.27 30.86
C PRO A 101 13.72 17.84 31.34
N TRP A 102 13.22 16.90 30.54
CA TRP A 102 13.35 15.47 30.74
C TRP A 102 14.11 14.84 29.58
N VAL A 103 14.89 13.79 29.84
CA VAL A 103 15.64 13.04 28.82
C VAL A 103 15.40 11.55 29.01
N ILE A 104 15.00 10.86 27.94
CA ILE A 104 15.07 9.41 27.89
C ILE A 104 16.47 8.99 27.43
N ASP A 105 17.14 8.16 28.24
CA ASP A 105 18.46 7.62 27.95
C ASP A 105 18.33 6.11 27.67
N PHE A 106 18.48 5.73 26.41
CA PHE A 106 18.40 4.32 26.01
C PHE A 106 19.61 3.50 26.48
N GLY A 107 20.70 4.14 26.92
CA GLY A 107 21.95 3.48 27.29
C GLY A 107 22.67 2.82 26.11
N SER A 108 23.79 2.15 26.39
CA SER A 108 24.57 1.44 25.37
C SER A 108 24.21 -0.05 25.29
N PRO A 109 23.63 -0.54 24.18
CA PRO A 109 23.07 -1.89 24.09
C PRO A 109 24.11 -2.99 24.26
N ASP A 110 25.38 -2.73 23.92
CA ASP A 110 26.51 -3.64 24.12
C ASP A 110 26.89 -3.84 25.60
N ARG A 111 26.43 -2.95 26.49
CA ARG A 111 26.72 -3.00 27.93
C ARG A 111 25.54 -3.52 28.76
N MET A 112 24.46 -3.94 28.11
CA MET A 112 23.22 -4.38 28.77
C MET A 112 22.82 -5.76 28.29
N ALA A 113 22.40 -6.62 29.22
CA ALA A 113 21.88 -7.95 28.88
C ALA A 113 20.64 -7.81 27.97
N GLY A 114 20.63 -8.54 26.85
CA GLY A 114 19.58 -8.43 25.82
C GLY A 114 19.58 -7.12 25.02
N GLY A 115 20.48 -6.18 25.30
CA GLY A 115 20.51 -4.88 24.63
C GLY A 115 20.74 -4.97 23.11
N MET A 116 21.49 -5.98 22.67
CA MET A 116 21.78 -6.24 21.24
C MET A 116 20.64 -6.93 20.48
N GLU A 117 19.56 -7.30 21.17
CA GLU A 117 18.36 -7.91 20.58
C GLU A 117 17.22 -6.89 20.42
N ARG A 118 17.41 -5.66 20.91
CA ARG A 118 16.42 -4.59 20.85
C ARG A 118 16.00 -4.28 19.41
N THR A 119 14.71 -4.07 19.23
CA THR A 119 14.05 -3.75 17.97
C THR A 119 13.78 -2.25 17.84
N LEU A 120 13.31 -1.80 16.68
CA LEU A 120 12.81 -0.43 16.51
C LEU A 120 11.58 -0.21 17.38
N SER A 121 10.69 -1.20 17.39
CA SER A 121 9.47 -1.22 18.19
C SER A 121 9.74 -0.97 19.69
N ASP A 122 10.79 -1.59 20.24
CA ASP A 122 11.18 -1.38 21.65
C ASP A 122 11.49 0.09 21.98
N HIS A 123 12.11 0.82 21.05
CA HIS A 123 12.43 2.24 21.26
C HIS A 123 11.18 3.11 21.24
N VAL A 124 10.23 2.82 20.35
CA VAL A 124 8.94 3.53 20.28
C VAL A 124 8.12 3.29 21.55
N VAL A 125 8.05 2.04 22.01
CA VAL A 125 7.35 1.66 23.24
C VAL A 125 8.01 2.31 24.45
N ALA A 126 9.35 2.33 24.53
CA ALA A 126 10.08 3.01 25.59
C ALA A 126 9.75 4.51 25.69
N VAL A 127 9.64 5.22 24.56
CA VAL A 127 9.23 6.63 24.56
C VAL A 127 7.77 6.76 25.00
N SER A 128 6.88 5.84 24.58
CA SER A 128 5.49 5.80 25.03
C SER A 128 5.38 5.64 26.55
N ASP A 129 6.15 4.71 27.13
CA ASP A 129 6.16 4.43 28.57
C ASP A 129 6.74 5.62 29.35
N ALA A 130 7.82 6.24 28.83
CA ALA A 130 8.40 7.44 29.42
C ALA A 130 7.38 8.60 29.45
N ILE A 131 6.60 8.82 28.39
CA ILE A 131 5.53 9.84 28.37
C ILE A 131 4.51 9.55 29.48
N GLU A 132 4.14 8.30 29.67
CA GLU A 132 3.18 7.90 30.70
C GLU A 132 3.71 8.12 32.12
N THR A 133 4.98 7.77 32.36
CA THR A 133 5.66 8.06 33.63
C THR A 133 5.76 9.56 33.88
N VAL A 134 6.15 10.36 32.89
CA VAL A 134 6.21 11.83 32.99
C VAL A 134 4.83 12.40 33.31
N HIS A 135 3.80 12.04 32.53
CA HIS A 135 2.43 12.52 32.72
C HIS A 135 1.87 12.13 34.09
N ARG A 136 2.15 10.90 34.57
CA ARG A 136 1.73 10.44 35.90
C ARG A 136 2.36 11.25 37.03
N ILE A 137 3.60 11.71 36.86
CA ILE A 137 4.34 12.45 37.89
C ILE A 137 4.00 13.94 37.87
N THR A 138 3.88 14.53 36.68
CA THR A 138 3.70 15.99 36.52
C THR A 138 2.24 16.40 36.34
N GLY A 139 1.35 15.48 35.95
CA GLY A 139 -0.03 15.76 35.56
C GLY A 139 -0.17 16.52 34.23
N ARG A 140 0.94 16.93 33.60
CA ARG A 140 0.97 17.76 32.39
C ARG A 140 1.05 16.91 31.12
N GLN A 141 0.59 17.46 30.00
CA GLN A 141 0.91 16.89 28.69
C GLN A 141 2.39 17.11 28.36
N VAL A 142 2.94 16.28 27.47
CA VAL A 142 4.38 16.28 27.18
C VAL A 142 4.66 16.86 25.80
N HIS A 143 5.61 17.78 25.71
CA HIS A 143 6.21 18.17 24.44
C HIS A 143 7.36 17.23 24.08
N LEU A 144 7.30 16.59 22.91
CA LEU A 144 8.34 15.65 22.48
C LEU A 144 9.37 16.35 21.62
N ALA A 145 10.64 16.35 22.03
CA ALA A 145 11.74 16.94 21.28
C ALA A 145 12.71 15.85 20.80
N GLY A 146 12.67 15.51 19.50
CA GLY A 146 13.44 14.40 18.95
C GLY A 146 14.46 14.82 17.90
N TYR A 147 15.69 14.31 18.01
CA TYR A 147 16.75 14.57 17.03
C TYR A 147 16.96 13.39 16.08
N SER A 148 16.94 13.65 14.76
CA SER A 148 17.21 12.62 13.74
C SER A 148 16.29 11.40 13.91
N GLN A 149 16.83 10.18 14.10
CA GLN A 149 16.05 8.98 14.45
C GLN A 149 15.19 9.16 15.71
N GLY A 150 15.65 9.95 16.69
CA GLY A 150 14.85 10.28 17.87
C GLY A 150 13.57 11.02 17.53
N GLY A 151 13.59 11.90 16.51
CA GLY A 151 12.37 12.53 16.00
C GLY A 151 11.45 11.56 15.26
N MET A 152 12.01 10.55 14.58
CA MET A 152 11.22 9.45 14.00
C MET A 152 10.50 8.67 15.10
N PHE A 153 11.16 8.39 16.23
CA PHE A 153 10.51 7.76 17.39
C PHE A 153 9.40 8.63 17.96
N CYS A 154 9.59 9.96 18.03
CA CYS A 154 8.52 10.87 18.45
C CYS A 154 7.30 10.78 17.54
N TYR A 155 7.48 10.77 16.21
CA TYR A 155 6.37 10.59 15.26
C TYR A 155 5.65 9.25 15.45
N GLN A 156 6.41 8.15 15.51
CA GLN A 156 5.87 6.81 15.65
C GLN A 156 5.14 6.64 16.99
N THR A 157 5.69 7.22 18.07
CA THR A 157 5.08 7.19 19.40
C THR A 157 3.79 8.01 19.45
N ALA A 158 3.80 9.20 18.85
CA ALA A 158 2.61 10.02 18.76
C ALA A 158 1.51 9.33 17.97
N ALA A 159 1.85 8.68 16.85
CA ALA A 159 0.92 7.87 16.09
C ALA A 159 0.37 6.68 16.89
N LEU A 160 1.25 5.91 17.56
CA LEU A 160 0.87 4.78 18.41
C LEU A 160 -0.10 5.20 19.53
N ARG A 161 0.13 6.37 20.12
CA ARG A 161 -0.70 6.94 21.18
C ARG A 161 -1.89 7.76 20.66
N LYS A 162 -2.03 7.94 19.34
CA LYS A 162 -2.98 8.89 18.72
C LYS A 162 -2.91 10.29 19.37
N SER A 163 -1.69 10.76 19.60
CA SER A 163 -1.35 12.00 20.32
C SER A 163 -1.85 12.12 21.76
N ARG A 164 -2.38 11.04 22.36
CA ARG A 164 -2.79 11.04 23.77
C ARG A 164 -1.60 11.40 24.66
N THR A 165 -1.82 12.34 25.59
CA THR A 165 -0.85 12.92 26.53
C THR A 165 0.34 13.66 25.88
N ILE A 166 0.24 14.04 24.61
CA ILE A 166 1.29 14.77 23.87
C ILE A 166 0.76 16.15 23.45
N ALA A 167 1.42 17.21 23.91
CA ALA A 167 1.02 18.59 23.63
C ALA A 167 1.49 19.07 22.25
N SER A 168 2.74 18.77 21.89
CA SER A 168 3.27 18.97 20.54
C SER A 168 4.54 18.15 20.29
N ILE A 169 4.91 18.00 19.02
CA ILE A 169 6.14 17.32 18.59
C ILE A 169 7.08 18.36 17.99
N ILE A 170 8.36 18.26 18.31
CA ILE A 170 9.44 19.13 17.85
C ILE A 170 10.53 18.22 17.33
N THR A 171 10.85 18.30 16.04
CA THR A 171 11.87 17.44 15.43
C THR A 171 12.99 18.25 14.80
N PHE A 172 14.19 17.68 14.83
CA PHE A 172 15.39 18.32 14.28
C PHE A 172 15.98 17.42 13.19
N GLY A 173 15.86 17.84 11.92
CA GLY A 173 16.40 17.12 10.77
C GLY A 173 15.92 15.67 10.68
N SER A 174 14.67 15.40 11.07
CA SER A 174 14.12 14.04 11.18
C SER A 174 13.38 13.66 9.89
N PRO A 175 13.95 12.78 9.05
CA PRO A 175 13.41 12.50 7.73
C PRO A 175 12.15 11.64 7.81
N VAL A 176 11.16 11.88 6.93
CA VAL A 176 9.88 11.14 6.87
C VAL A 176 9.66 10.47 5.51
N ASP A 177 10.13 11.09 4.44
CA ASP A 177 10.04 10.56 3.07
C ASP A 177 11.42 10.15 2.54
N ALA A 178 11.72 8.86 2.57
CA ALA A 178 13.01 8.34 2.09
C ALA A 178 13.20 8.53 0.58
N ASN A 179 12.11 8.53 -0.19
CA ASN A 179 12.16 8.66 -1.65
C ASN A 179 12.52 10.09 -2.09
N ALA A 180 12.20 11.09 -1.26
CA ALA A 180 12.46 12.50 -1.56
C ALA A 180 13.93 12.92 -1.39
N ALA A 181 14.77 12.09 -0.75
CA ALA A 181 16.14 12.45 -0.35
C ALA A 181 17.23 11.47 -0.81
N MET A 182 17.08 10.95 -2.04
CA MET A 182 17.98 9.95 -2.58
C MET A 182 19.40 10.51 -2.82
N PRO A 183 20.46 9.92 -2.21
CA PRO A 183 21.83 10.36 -2.45
C PRO A 183 22.21 10.18 -3.93
N MET A 184 22.94 11.15 -4.48
CA MET A 184 23.59 11.05 -5.80
C MET A 184 22.66 10.78 -6.99
N GLY A 185 21.35 11.08 -6.88
CA GLY A 185 20.40 10.91 -7.97
C GLY A 185 20.12 9.46 -8.37
N MET A 186 20.34 8.49 -7.46
CA MET A 186 20.01 7.09 -7.72
C MET A 186 18.49 6.87 -7.83
N PRO A 187 18.02 5.99 -8.74
CA PRO A 187 16.60 5.60 -8.79
C PRO A 187 16.18 4.88 -7.50
N ALA A 188 15.02 5.23 -6.94
CA ALA A 188 14.46 4.66 -5.71
C ALA A 188 14.52 3.11 -5.67
N GLY A 189 14.17 2.45 -6.79
CA GLY A 189 14.14 0.99 -6.89
C GLY A 189 15.48 0.29 -6.64
N LEU A 190 16.60 0.86 -7.09
CA LEU A 190 17.93 0.24 -6.92
C LEU A 190 18.40 0.32 -5.46
N SER A 191 18.05 1.41 -4.77
CA SER A 191 18.44 1.61 -3.37
C SER A 191 17.64 0.73 -2.40
N ALA A 192 16.36 0.50 -2.69
CA ALA A 192 15.51 -0.41 -1.92
C ALA A 192 16.07 -1.83 -1.99
N ASP A 193 16.47 -2.30 -3.18
CA ASP A 193 17.06 -3.64 -3.36
C ASP A 193 18.39 -3.80 -2.59
N ILE A 194 19.25 -2.76 -2.58
CA ILE A 194 20.50 -2.76 -1.79
C ILE A 194 20.22 -2.73 -0.28
N ALA A 195 19.28 -1.89 0.15
CA ALA A 195 18.91 -1.77 1.56
C ALA A 195 18.25 -3.05 2.08
N GLU A 196 17.40 -3.71 1.28
CA GLU A 196 16.80 -5.01 1.58
C GLU A 196 17.87 -6.09 1.70
N PHE A 197 18.83 -6.13 0.76
CA PHE A 197 19.97 -7.03 0.87
C PHE A 197 20.77 -6.81 2.16
N MET A 198 21.09 -5.55 2.50
CA MET A 198 21.82 -5.24 3.72
C MET A 198 21.02 -5.60 4.98
N ALA A 199 19.71 -5.32 5.00
CA ALA A 199 18.84 -5.66 6.12
C ALA A 199 18.78 -7.19 6.33
N ASP A 200 18.60 -7.96 5.26
CA ASP A 200 18.40 -9.40 5.33
C ASP A 200 19.68 -10.21 5.53
N HIS A 201 20.83 -9.75 5.01
CA HIS A 201 22.07 -10.55 4.97
C HIS A 201 23.18 -10.01 5.85
N ILE A 202 23.19 -8.70 6.16
CA ILE A 202 24.27 -8.06 6.92
C ILE A 202 23.78 -7.70 8.31
N PHE A 203 22.79 -6.81 8.43
CA PHE A 203 22.39 -6.26 9.75
C PHE A 203 21.50 -7.20 10.57
N SER A 204 20.77 -8.12 9.93
CA SER A 204 20.08 -9.23 10.63
C SER A 204 21.05 -10.19 11.34
N ARG A 205 22.32 -10.24 10.90
CA ARG A 205 23.34 -11.18 11.40
C ARG A 205 24.49 -10.51 12.15
N PHE A 206 24.68 -9.20 11.96
CA PHE A 206 25.80 -8.45 12.53
C PHE A 206 25.35 -7.10 13.09
N SER A 207 25.69 -6.85 14.35
CA SER A 207 25.55 -5.53 14.99
C SER A 207 26.68 -4.58 14.59
N ILE A 208 26.46 -3.26 14.68
CA ILE A 208 27.50 -2.25 14.43
C ILE A 208 28.12 -1.80 15.76
N PRO A 209 29.40 -2.09 16.04
CA PRO A 209 30.09 -1.55 17.20
C PRO A 209 30.20 -0.01 17.16
N ALA A 210 30.28 0.63 18.33
CA ALA A 210 30.36 2.09 18.44
C ALA A 210 31.53 2.71 17.62
N TRP A 211 32.67 2.01 17.52
CA TRP A 211 33.84 2.50 16.78
C TRP A 211 33.62 2.55 15.27
N SER A 212 32.84 1.62 14.69
CA SER A 212 32.59 1.58 13.24
C SER A 212 31.48 2.54 12.84
N ALA A 213 30.45 2.72 13.68
CA ALA A 213 29.45 3.78 13.51
C ALA A 213 30.10 5.17 13.42
N ARG A 214 31.07 5.45 14.32
CA ARG A 214 31.87 6.68 14.30
C ARG A 214 32.66 6.86 13.00
N ILE A 215 33.33 5.80 12.50
CA ILE A 215 34.12 5.88 11.26
C ILE A 215 33.20 6.15 10.06
N GLY A 216 32.07 5.44 9.98
CA GLY A 216 31.07 5.65 8.91
C GLY A 216 30.58 7.10 8.87
N PHE A 217 30.28 7.69 10.03
CA PHE A 217 29.85 9.09 10.11
C PHE A 217 30.95 10.08 9.72
N GLN A 218 32.20 9.87 10.15
CA GLN A 218 33.34 10.71 9.76
C GLN A 218 33.60 10.69 8.25
N MET A 219 33.23 9.60 7.57
CA MET A 219 33.35 9.47 6.11
C MET A 219 32.23 10.18 5.33
N LEU A 220 31.10 10.51 5.97
CA LEU A 220 30.01 11.26 5.32
C LEU A 220 30.34 12.74 5.14
N ASP A 221 31.16 13.33 6.02
CA ASP A 221 31.69 14.70 5.85
C ASP A 221 33.21 14.76 6.11
N PRO A 222 34.02 14.22 5.18
CA PRO A 222 35.47 14.09 5.36
C PRO A 222 36.16 15.45 5.36
N VAL A 223 35.61 16.42 4.61
CA VAL A 223 36.19 17.77 4.48
C VAL A 223 36.00 18.57 5.77
N LYS A 224 34.81 18.58 6.38
CA LYS A 224 34.63 19.27 7.69
C LYS A 224 35.41 18.57 8.80
N THR A 225 35.49 17.24 8.79
CA THR A 225 36.28 16.49 9.78
C THR A 225 37.76 16.86 9.72
N VAL A 226 38.35 16.94 8.51
CA VAL A 226 39.75 17.34 8.32
C VAL A 226 39.96 18.82 8.63
N LYS A 227 39.04 19.70 8.20
CA LYS A 227 39.09 21.13 8.49
C LYS A 227 39.03 21.41 10.00
N GLY A 228 38.12 20.76 10.73
CA GLY A 228 38.01 20.89 12.18
C GLY A 228 39.27 20.44 12.92
N ARG A 229 39.94 19.37 12.46
CA ARG A 229 41.24 18.94 13.01
C ARG A 229 42.35 19.96 12.72
N LEU A 230 42.39 20.53 11.51
CA LEU A 230 43.36 21.57 11.13
C LEU A 230 43.13 22.89 11.89
N ASP A 231 41.88 23.31 12.06
CA ASP A 231 41.52 24.53 12.79
C ASP A 231 41.84 24.40 14.28
N PHE A 232 41.60 23.23 14.89
CA PHE A 232 42.04 22.90 16.24
C PHE A 232 43.56 23.00 16.39
N LEU A 233 44.32 22.37 15.48
CA LEU A 233 45.79 22.44 15.48
C LEU A 233 46.31 23.88 15.31
N ARG A 234 45.63 24.70 14.51
CA ARG A 234 45.97 26.12 14.31
C ARG A 234 45.66 26.97 15.55
N GLN A 235 44.62 26.63 16.30
CA GLN A 235 44.15 27.37 17.49
C GLN A 235 44.74 26.84 18.81
N LEU A 236 45.60 25.82 18.80
CA LEU A 236 46.22 25.24 20.01
C LEU A 236 46.95 26.24 20.91
N HIS A 237 47.33 27.40 20.35
CA HIS A 237 47.98 28.50 21.05
C HIS A 237 47.02 29.40 21.84
N ASP A 238 45.71 29.27 21.63
CA ASP A 238 44.64 30.12 22.17
C ASP A 238 43.66 29.26 22.98
N ARG A 239 43.95 29.14 24.28
CA ARG A 239 43.21 28.27 25.21
C ARG A 239 41.76 28.75 25.37
N ASP A 240 41.54 30.06 25.47
CA ASP A 240 40.22 30.66 25.69
C ASP A 240 39.29 30.46 24.48
N ALA A 241 39.84 30.41 23.26
CA ALA A 241 39.07 30.08 22.06
C ALA A 241 38.72 28.59 21.92
N LEU A 242 39.52 27.70 22.53
CA LEU A 242 39.37 26.24 22.44
C LEU A 242 38.52 25.64 23.55
N LEU A 243 38.59 26.17 24.78
CA LEU A 243 37.88 25.65 25.95
C LEU A 243 36.37 25.45 25.73
N PRO A 244 35.62 26.40 25.12
CA PRO A 244 34.18 26.24 24.90
C PRO A 244 33.82 25.15 23.87
N ARG A 245 34.75 24.80 22.98
CA ARG A 245 34.54 23.83 21.88
C ARG A 245 35.12 22.45 22.17
N GLU A 246 35.97 22.34 23.18
CA GLU A 246 36.73 21.12 23.48
C GLU A 246 35.83 19.97 23.95
N GLN A 247 34.81 20.26 24.75
CA GLN A 247 33.89 19.24 25.26
C GLN A 247 33.02 18.65 24.14
N GLN A 248 32.53 19.52 23.24
CA GLN A 248 31.86 19.09 22.02
C GLN A 248 32.78 18.23 21.13
N ARG A 249 34.07 18.59 21.04
CA ARG A 249 35.08 17.80 20.31
C ARG A 249 35.32 16.43 20.95
N LYS A 250 35.51 16.34 22.27
CA LYS A 250 35.73 15.09 23.02
C LYS A 250 34.54 14.14 22.89
N PHE A 251 33.33 14.68 23.03
CA PHE A 251 32.08 13.95 22.84
C PHE A 251 31.99 13.36 21.42
N LEU A 252 32.19 14.17 20.37
CA LEU A 252 32.14 13.71 18.98
C LEU A 252 33.30 12.77 18.59
N ALA A 253 34.46 12.90 19.25
CA ALA A 253 35.64 12.11 18.91
C ALA A 253 35.60 10.69 19.51
N ASN A 254 35.02 10.53 20.70
CA ASN A 254 35.04 9.25 21.44
C ASN A 254 33.74 8.95 22.20
N GLU A 255 33.29 9.85 23.08
CA GLU A 255 32.33 9.49 24.16
C GLU A 255 30.86 9.46 23.73
N GLY A 256 30.50 10.11 22.63
CA GLY A 256 29.12 10.27 22.20
C GLY A 256 28.53 9.13 21.37
N TRP A 257 29.32 8.11 21.02
CA TRP A 257 28.90 7.06 20.07
C TRP A 257 28.46 5.78 20.77
N ILE A 258 27.28 5.29 20.41
CA ILE A 258 26.68 4.07 20.98
C ILE A 258 26.62 2.95 19.94
N ALA A 259 26.78 1.69 20.38
CA ALA A 259 26.63 0.51 19.53
C ALA A 259 25.19 0.36 19.03
N TRP A 260 25.01 -0.24 17.85
CA TRP A 260 23.67 -0.47 17.29
C TRP A 260 23.26 -1.93 17.37
N SER A 261 22.05 -2.15 17.87
CA SER A 261 21.37 -3.44 17.80
C SER A 261 21.09 -3.82 16.33
N GLY A 262 21.48 -5.02 15.92
CA GLY A 262 21.26 -5.52 14.55
C GLY A 262 19.79 -5.51 14.13
N PRO A 263 18.88 -6.11 14.94
CA PRO A 263 17.44 -6.09 14.68
C PRO A 263 16.85 -4.69 14.48
N ALA A 264 17.18 -3.72 15.34
CA ALA A 264 16.67 -2.35 15.21
C ALA A 264 17.10 -1.67 13.90
N ILE A 265 18.34 -1.90 13.43
CA ILE A 265 18.79 -1.36 12.13
C ILE A 265 18.04 -2.03 10.98
N ALA A 266 17.92 -3.35 11.02
CA ALA A 266 17.27 -4.10 9.95
C ALA A 266 15.80 -3.68 9.82
N GLU A 267 15.10 -3.47 10.94
CA GLU A 267 13.73 -2.96 10.97
C GLU A 267 13.64 -1.51 10.49
N LEU A 268 14.54 -0.63 10.93
CA LEU A 268 14.64 0.75 10.43
C LEU A 268 14.82 0.76 8.90
N LEU A 269 15.79 0.01 8.38
CA LEU A 269 16.04 -0.07 6.94
C LEU A 269 14.82 -0.60 6.18
N ARG A 270 14.21 -1.70 6.65
CA ARG A 270 13.01 -2.27 6.00
C ARG A 270 11.85 -1.29 6.01
N GLN A 271 11.41 -0.86 7.19
CA GLN A 271 10.19 -0.05 7.30
C GLN A 271 10.37 1.35 6.70
N PHE A 272 11.53 1.99 6.88
CA PHE A 272 11.75 3.36 6.44
C PHE A 272 12.39 3.48 5.06
N VAL A 273 13.45 2.72 4.76
CA VAL A 273 14.20 2.88 3.49
C VAL A 273 13.60 2.03 2.37
N VAL A 274 13.35 0.74 2.63
CA VAL A 274 12.83 -0.17 1.61
C VAL A 274 11.37 0.12 1.30
N HIS A 275 10.57 0.33 2.35
CA HIS A 275 9.11 0.42 2.22
C HIS A 275 8.52 1.84 2.37
N ASN A 276 9.31 2.83 2.80
CA ASN A 276 8.87 4.23 3.03
C ASN A 276 7.58 4.35 3.89
N ARG A 277 7.41 3.47 4.89
CA ARG A 277 6.16 3.29 5.65
C ARG A 277 5.78 4.46 6.54
N MET A 278 6.71 5.37 6.83
CA MET A 278 6.37 6.60 7.54
C MET A 278 5.53 7.54 6.68
N THR A 279 5.70 7.52 5.36
CA THR A 279 4.86 8.30 4.43
C THR A 279 3.68 7.49 3.92
N THR A 280 3.90 6.23 3.55
CA THR A 280 2.86 5.39 2.94
C THR A 280 1.89 4.78 3.96
N GLY A 281 2.26 4.74 5.24
CA GLY A 281 1.48 4.08 6.29
C GLY A 281 1.75 2.58 6.40
N GLY A 282 1.11 1.94 7.37
CA GLY A 282 1.23 0.50 7.59
C GLY A 282 2.56 0.05 8.19
N PHE A 283 3.23 0.87 8.99
CA PHE A 283 4.39 0.41 9.75
C PHE A 283 3.94 -0.34 11.02
N THR A 284 4.83 -1.13 11.60
CA THR A 284 4.48 -2.05 12.68
C THR A 284 5.23 -1.75 13.96
N VAL A 285 4.50 -1.77 15.07
CA VAL A 285 5.04 -1.64 16.44
C VAL A 285 4.43 -2.75 17.30
N ASN A 286 5.22 -3.75 17.72
CA ASN A 286 4.75 -4.92 18.48
C ASN A 286 3.47 -5.55 17.89
N ASP A 287 3.54 -5.93 16.61
CA ASP A 287 2.43 -6.50 15.81
C ASP A 287 1.21 -5.59 15.59
N ARG A 288 1.23 -4.35 16.07
CA ARG A 288 0.21 -3.35 15.80
C ARG A 288 0.56 -2.53 14.58
N VAL A 289 -0.42 -2.34 13.71
CA VAL A 289 -0.32 -1.43 12.58
C VAL A 289 -0.48 0.00 13.06
N VAL A 290 0.48 0.85 12.71
CA VAL A 290 0.51 2.28 13.07
C VAL A 290 0.70 3.11 11.79
N THR A 291 0.14 4.32 11.80
CA THR A 291 0.24 5.28 10.69
C THR A 291 0.39 6.70 11.22
N LEU A 292 1.21 7.52 10.57
CA LEU A 292 1.42 8.90 10.99
C LEU A 292 0.18 9.78 10.78
N SER A 293 -0.81 9.31 10.01
CA SER A 293 -2.10 9.99 9.88
C SER A 293 -2.92 10.04 11.16
N ASP A 294 -2.53 9.28 12.19
CA ASP A 294 -3.13 9.31 13.52
C ASP A 294 -2.54 10.39 14.44
N ILE A 295 -1.51 11.11 13.99
CA ILE A 295 -1.00 12.29 14.71
C ILE A 295 -2.01 13.42 14.57
N THR A 296 -2.46 13.95 15.71
CA THR A 296 -3.41 15.08 15.79
C THR A 296 -2.84 16.26 16.55
N CYS A 297 -1.78 16.06 17.33
CA CYS A 297 -1.07 17.16 17.97
C CYS A 297 -0.23 17.95 16.95
N PRO A 298 -0.01 19.27 17.18
CA PRO A 298 0.84 20.10 16.34
C PRO A 298 2.28 19.60 16.25
N VAL A 299 2.89 19.82 15.09
CA VAL A 299 4.26 19.40 14.79
C VAL A 299 5.10 20.62 14.38
N LEU A 300 6.27 20.80 14.99
CA LEU A 300 7.31 21.72 14.55
C LEU A 300 8.48 20.93 13.96
N ALA A 301 8.69 21.05 12.64
CA ALA A 301 9.83 20.48 11.94
C ALA A 301 10.94 21.54 11.79
N VAL A 302 12.05 21.35 12.49
CA VAL A 302 13.25 22.18 12.34
C VAL A 302 14.10 21.62 11.19
N VAL A 303 14.21 22.40 10.11
CA VAL A 303 14.80 21.99 8.84
C VAL A 303 16.16 22.66 8.64
N GLY A 304 17.20 21.86 8.43
CA GLY A 304 18.54 22.36 8.11
C GLY A 304 18.70 22.60 6.61
N GLU A 305 18.93 23.85 6.20
CA GLU A 305 19.05 24.20 4.76
C GLU A 305 20.21 23.48 4.05
N VAL A 306 21.26 23.14 4.80
CA VAL A 306 22.47 22.48 4.31
C VAL A 306 22.68 21.13 4.99
N ASP A 307 21.59 20.49 5.41
CA ASP A 307 21.60 19.15 5.99
C ASP A 307 21.55 18.10 4.88
N ASP A 308 22.67 17.38 4.68
CA ASP A 308 22.78 16.30 3.71
C ASP A 308 22.25 14.95 4.23
N ILE A 309 22.02 14.83 5.55
CA ILE A 309 21.52 13.61 6.21
C ILE A 309 20.00 13.68 6.31
N GLY A 310 19.49 14.70 7.02
CA GLY A 310 18.07 15.02 7.12
C GLY A 310 17.66 16.00 6.05
N GLN A 311 17.75 15.60 4.77
CA GLN A 311 17.53 16.52 3.66
C GLN A 311 16.15 17.21 3.76
N PRO A 312 16.07 18.53 3.48
CA PRO A 312 14.83 19.30 3.62
C PRO A 312 13.59 18.66 2.99
N ALA A 313 13.74 18.10 1.79
CA ALA A 313 12.63 17.45 1.07
C ALA A 313 12.08 16.22 1.81
N SER A 314 12.95 15.44 2.49
CA SER A 314 12.54 14.28 3.27
C SER A 314 11.91 14.67 4.60
N VAL A 315 12.44 15.70 5.27
CA VAL A 315 11.88 16.20 6.54
C VAL A 315 10.48 16.77 6.32
N ARG A 316 10.29 17.54 5.25
CA ARG A 316 8.98 18.11 4.87
C ARG A 316 7.94 17.06 4.48
N GLY A 317 8.34 15.79 4.30
CA GLY A 317 7.42 14.67 4.08
C GLY A 317 6.39 14.51 5.21
N ILE A 318 6.66 15.02 6.42
CA ILE A 318 5.70 14.98 7.54
C ILE A 318 4.37 15.68 7.23
N LEU A 319 4.37 16.74 6.41
CA LEU A 319 3.15 17.42 5.99
C LEU A 319 2.19 16.45 5.29
N ARG A 320 2.74 15.55 4.48
CA ARG A 320 1.97 14.53 3.73
C ARG A 320 1.56 13.35 4.61
N ALA A 321 2.46 12.95 5.52
CA ALA A 321 2.28 11.78 6.35
C ALA A 321 1.29 11.99 7.51
N ALA A 322 1.15 13.21 8.01
CA ALA A 322 0.28 13.56 9.14
C ALA A 322 -0.80 14.60 8.74
N PRO A 323 -1.74 14.27 7.84
CA PRO A 323 -2.73 15.22 7.30
C PRO A 323 -3.72 15.78 8.33
N LYS A 324 -3.79 15.20 9.54
CA LYS A 324 -4.67 15.66 10.63
C LYS A 324 -3.96 16.59 11.63
N ALA A 325 -2.66 16.82 11.46
CA ALA A 325 -1.86 17.66 12.35
C ALA A 325 -1.56 19.01 11.70
N ASP A 326 -1.56 20.08 12.51
CA ASP A 326 -0.98 21.35 12.09
C ASP A 326 0.55 21.22 12.05
N VAL A 327 1.12 21.22 10.85
CA VAL A 327 2.56 21.09 10.64
C VAL A 327 3.19 22.45 10.39
N TYR A 328 4.20 22.78 11.18
CA TYR A 328 4.97 24.02 11.11
C TYR A 328 6.42 23.72 10.75
N GLU A 329 7.10 24.68 10.12
CA GLU A 329 8.52 24.60 9.81
C GLU A 329 9.31 25.75 10.44
N TYR A 330 10.57 25.46 10.78
CA TYR A 330 11.56 26.46 11.14
C TYR A 330 12.86 26.16 10.39
N LEU A 331 13.26 27.09 9.51
CA LEU A 331 14.45 26.94 8.69
C LEU A 331 15.69 27.49 9.40
N ILE A 332 16.72 26.66 9.49
CA ILE A 332 18.01 27.03 10.07
C ILE A 332 19.10 26.73 9.05
N ARG A 333 20.00 27.69 8.82
CA ARG A 333 21.20 27.47 8.01
C ARG A 333 22.27 26.71 8.80
N ALA A 334 22.02 25.42 9.03
CA ALA A 334 22.92 24.50 9.72
C ALA A 334 22.89 23.12 9.04
N GLY A 335 23.97 22.35 9.20
CA GLY A 335 23.98 20.93 8.86
C GLY A 335 23.45 20.09 10.03
N HIS A 336 23.25 18.78 9.81
CA HIS A 336 22.55 17.87 10.72
C HIS A 336 22.83 18.05 12.22
N PHE A 337 24.10 18.07 12.62
CA PHE A 337 24.49 18.18 14.04
C PHE A 337 24.31 19.60 14.60
N GLY A 338 24.51 20.60 13.75
CA GLY A 338 24.40 22.03 14.12
C GLY A 338 22.98 22.47 14.46
N LEU A 339 21.98 21.63 14.17
CA LEU A 339 20.59 21.87 14.56
C LEU A 339 20.39 21.81 16.08
N VAL A 340 21.08 20.89 16.76
CA VAL A 340 20.87 20.61 18.19
C VAL A 340 22.06 20.96 19.08
N VAL A 341 23.28 20.93 18.54
CA VAL A 341 24.51 21.21 19.30
C VAL A 341 25.39 22.22 18.55
N GLY A 342 25.93 23.19 19.29
CA GLY A 342 26.84 24.22 18.78
C GLY A 342 26.27 25.63 18.90
N SER A 343 27.03 26.63 18.47
CA SER A 343 26.67 28.04 18.66
C SER A 343 25.34 28.43 18.00
N THR A 344 25.01 27.85 16.85
CA THR A 344 23.73 28.10 16.17
C THR A 344 22.56 27.56 17.00
N ALA A 345 22.69 26.35 17.56
CA ALA A 345 21.64 25.77 18.39
C ALA A 345 21.40 26.57 19.68
N VAL A 346 22.48 27.03 20.32
CA VAL A 346 22.40 27.89 21.53
C VAL A 346 21.75 29.24 21.22
N ALA A 347 22.10 29.86 20.09
CA ALA A 347 21.63 31.21 19.74
C ALA A 347 20.23 31.24 19.12
N GLN A 348 19.80 30.15 18.47
CA GLN A 348 18.59 30.12 17.65
C GLN A 348 17.67 28.96 18.01
N THR A 349 18.12 27.71 17.88
CA THR A 349 17.26 26.53 18.04
C THR A 349 16.56 26.49 19.39
N TRP A 350 17.31 26.47 20.50
CA TRP A 350 16.73 26.27 21.83
C TRP A 350 15.87 27.45 22.31
N PRO A 351 16.24 28.72 22.04
CA PRO A 351 15.33 29.85 22.26
C PRO A 351 14.00 29.72 21.49
N THR A 352 14.05 29.33 20.21
CA THR A 352 12.82 29.15 19.40
C THR A 352 11.98 27.98 19.89
N VAL A 353 12.60 26.88 20.33
CA VAL A 353 11.92 25.75 20.96
C VAL A 353 11.19 26.17 22.23
N SER A 354 11.83 27.00 23.06
CA SER A 354 11.19 27.55 24.26
C SER A 354 9.95 28.39 23.92
N GLN A 355 10.10 29.34 22.99
CA GLN A 355 8.99 30.18 22.55
C GLN A 355 7.84 29.36 21.94
N TRP A 356 8.16 28.29 21.20
CA TRP A 356 7.17 27.36 20.67
C TRP A 356 6.39 26.66 21.78
N VAL A 357 7.08 26.11 22.79
CA VAL A 357 6.46 25.43 23.93
C VAL A 357 5.55 26.38 24.69
N GLN A 358 6.04 27.58 25.05
CA GLN A 358 5.25 28.61 25.74
C GLN A 358 4.03 29.04 24.91
N TRP A 359 4.15 29.16 23.57
CA TRP A 359 3.01 29.44 22.71
C TRP A 359 1.97 28.31 22.73
N ARG A 360 2.42 27.05 22.68
CA ARG A 360 1.52 25.89 22.71
C ARG A 360 0.79 25.71 24.04
N GLU A 361 1.39 26.18 25.13
CA GLU A 361 0.77 26.23 26.47
C GLU A 361 -0.12 27.48 26.68
N GLY A 362 -0.17 28.39 25.70
CA GLY A 362 -0.97 29.62 25.78
C GLY A 362 -0.33 30.74 26.60
N GLU A 363 0.96 30.61 26.94
CA GLU A 363 1.72 31.57 27.76
C GLU A 363 2.38 32.67 26.92
N ALA A 364 2.58 32.44 25.62
CA ALA A 364 3.24 33.38 24.70
C ALA A 364 2.54 33.45 23.32
N SER A 365 2.95 34.40 22.48
CA SER A 365 2.55 34.45 21.06
C SER A 365 3.40 33.52 20.19
N LYS A 366 2.88 33.12 19.02
CA LYS A 366 3.59 32.30 18.04
C LYS A 366 4.99 32.88 17.73
N PRO A 367 6.06 32.07 17.71
CA PRO A 367 7.40 32.54 17.36
C PRO A 367 7.41 33.10 15.93
N PRO A 368 8.00 34.29 15.69
CA PRO A 368 7.96 34.95 14.38
C PRO A 368 8.75 34.22 13.28
N ALA A 369 9.69 33.36 13.66
CA ALA A 369 10.50 32.58 12.71
C ALA A 369 9.89 31.20 12.38
N VAL A 370 8.77 30.84 12.99
CA VAL A 370 8.08 29.56 12.76
C VAL A 370 6.91 29.82 11.83
N ASP A 371 6.82 29.10 10.73
CA ASP A 371 5.77 29.25 9.73
C ASP A 371 4.92 27.99 9.63
N LEU A 372 3.65 28.13 9.20
CA LEU A 372 2.86 26.95 8.84
C LEU A 372 3.45 26.36 7.56
N MET A 373 3.69 25.05 7.54
CA MET A 373 4.29 24.39 6.39
C MET A 373 3.24 24.27 5.27
N TYR A 374 3.60 24.70 4.06
CA TYR A 374 2.76 24.55 2.87
C TYR A 374 3.43 23.64 1.86
N GLU A 375 2.61 22.98 1.05
CA GLU A 375 3.09 22.16 -0.04
C GLU A 375 3.77 23.05 -1.08
N HIS A 376 5.05 22.80 -1.35
CA HIS A 376 5.76 23.49 -2.41
C HIS A 376 5.42 22.78 -3.71
N GLU A 377 4.78 23.45 -4.67
CA GLU A 377 4.58 22.92 -6.02
C GLU A 377 5.93 22.43 -6.55
N SER A 378 6.00 21.13 -6.87
CA SER A 378 7.17 20.48 -7.44
C SER A 378 7.42 20.95 -8.88
N GLY A 379 7.82 22.22 -9.00
CA GLY A 379 8.10 22.94 -10.24
C GLY A 379 9.08 24.11 -10.08
N GLN A 380 9.37 24.57 -8.84
CA GLN A 380 10.36 25.62 -8.57
C GLN A 380 11.27 25.24 -7.39
N LEU A 381 12.08 24.19 -7.58
CA LEU A 381 13.35 24.11 -6.86
C LEU A 381 14.42 24.53 -7.88
N ASP A 382 14.87 25.78 -7.76
CA ASP A 382 16.22 26.13 -8.20
C ASP A 382 17.16 25.03 -7.66
N GLY A 383 17.96 24.47 -8.56
CA GLY A 383 18.87 23.35 -8.30
C GLY A 383 19.95 23.69 -7.28
N GLY A 384 19.57 23.80 -6.01
CA GLY A 384 20.43 24.02 -4.85
C GLY A 384 21.15 22.77 -4.35
N GLY A 385 21.03 21.64 -5.05
CA GLY A 385 22.00 20.56 -4.97
C GLY A 385 23.22 20.98 -5.78
N VAL A 386 24.23 21.55 -5.13
CA VAL A 386 25.50 21.95 -5.75
C VAL A 386 26.03 20.79 -6.61
N PRO A 387 25.98 20.90 -7.95
CA PRO A 387 26.38 19.80 -8.81
C PRO A 387 27.86 19.47 -8.60
N LEU A 388 28.24 18.19 -8.69
CA LEU A 388 29.62 17.73 -8.58
C LEU A 388 30.58 18.46 -9.56
N THR A 389 30.04 19.08 -10.61
CA THR A 389 30.75 19.90 -11.59
C THR A 389 31.26 21.24 -11.04
N SER A 390 30.62 21.82 -10.00
CA SER A 390 31.10 23.06 -9.38
C SER A 390 32.37 22.87 -8.54
N ARG A 391 32.72 21.61 -8.19
CA ARG A 391 33.98 21.27 -7.53
C ARG A 391 35.17 21.14 -8.49
N VAL A 392 34.93 21.21 -9.80
CA VAL A 392 35.97 21.10 -10.85
C VAL A 392 36.08 22.37 -11.70
N ALA A 393 35.11 23.27 -11.64
CA ALA A 393 35.04 24.47 -12.49
C ALA A 393 35.87 25.67 -11.99
N HIS A 394 37.07 25.44 -11.46
CA HIS A 394 38.14 26.46 -11.39
C HIS A 394 39.14 26.33 -12.55
N GLY A 395 38.73 25.70 -13.65
CA GLY A 395 39.51 25.58 -14.86
C GLY A 395 38.66 25.77 -16.12
N LEU A 396 38.92 26.88 -16.80
CA LEU A 396 38.63 27.20 -18.21
C LEU A 396 37.23 27.76 -18.56
N SER A 397 37.31 29.04 -18.94
CA SER A 397 36.37 29.87 -19.67
C SER A 397 35.99 29.32 -21.04
N THR A 398 34.75 29.52 -21.49
CA THR A 398 34.34 30.33 -22.67
C THR A 398 32.92 29.95 -23.15
N THR A 399 32.10 30.99 -23.38
CA THR A 399 31.06 31.16 -24.44
C THR A 399 30.17 29.96 -24.79
N THR A 400 28.83 30.02 -24.77
CA THR A 400 28.00 30.81 -25.71
C THR A 400 26.51 30.65 -25.33
N GLU A 401 25.82 31.73 -24.95
CA GLU A 401 24.36 31.78 -24.78
C GLU A 401 23.69 32.28 -26.06
N VAL A 402 23.25 31.40 -26.97
CA VAL A 402 22.17 31.73 -27.96
C VAL A 402 21.26 30.53 -28.31
N ALA A 403 21.58 29.28 -27.96
CA ALA A 403 20.83 28.11 -28.46
C ALA A 403 19.69 27.55 -27.56
N ILE A 404 19.05 28.36 -26.70
CA ILE A 404 18.12 27.83 -25.66
C ILE A 404 16.63 27.84 -26.07
N ALA A 405 16.22 28.58 -27.11
CA ALA A 405 14.80 28.72 -27.42
C ALA A 405 14.19 27.57 -28.27
N ALA A 406 15.00 26.79 -28.99
CA ALA A 406 14.50 25.70 -29.86
C ALA A 406 14.59 24.30 -29.23
N ALA A 407 15.33 24.13 -28.12
CA ALA A 407 15.54 22.83 -27.48
C ALA A 407 14.43 22.42 -26.49
N ARG A 408 13.56 23.36 -26.10
CA ARG A 408 12.53 23.11 -25.06
C ARG A 408 11.35 22.26 -25.53
N THR A 409 11.05 22.20 -26.82
CA THR A 409 9.94 21.39 -27.35
C THR A 409 10.34 19.95 -27.71
N ALA A 410 11.62 19.69 -28.04
CA ALA A 410 12.12 18.33 -28.26
C ALA A 410 12.54 17.62 -26.95
N GLY A 411 12.96 18.37 -25.92
CA GLY A 411 13.40 17.83 -24.64
C GLY A 411 12.29 17.19 -23.81
N ALA A 412 11.05 17.69 -23.89
CA ALA A 412 9.92 17.16 -23.13
C ALA A 412 9.47 15.77 -23.65
N ALA A 413 9.47 15.57 -24.98
CA ALA A 413 9.14 14.28 -25.59
C ALA A 413 10.25 13.23 -25.37
N ALA A 414 11.52 13.64 -25.43
CA ALA A 414 12.65 12.76 -25.14
C ALA A 414 12.76 12.39 -23.65
N ALA A 415 12.44 13.29 -22.73
CA ALA A 415 12.41 13.01 -21.28
C ALA A 415 11.26 12.07 -20.90
N ALA A 416 10.09 12.20 -21.54
CA ALA A 416 8.97 11.26 -21.40
C ALA A 416 9.32 9.87 -21.94
N ALA A 417 9.95 9.80 -23.14
CA ALA A 417 10.39 8.54 -23.72
C ALA A 417 11.50 7.85 -22.89
N ASN A 418 12.44 8.60 -22.31
CA ASN A 418 13.53 8.03 -21.51
C ASN A 418 13.08 7.54 -20.13
N LYS A 419 12.06 8.18 -19.51
CA LYS A 419 11.39 7.67 -18.30
C LYS A 419 10.61 6.39 -18.61
N SER A 420 9.93 6.31 -19.75
CA SER A 420 9.22 5.09 -20.17
C SER A 420 10.17 3.93 -20.45
N VAL A 421 11.28 4.13 -21.17
CA VAL A 421 12.21 3.03 -21.48
C VAL A 421 12.92 2.48 -20.22
N LYS A 422 13.32 3.34 -19.28
CA LYS A 422 13.93 2.88 -18.01
C LYS A 422 12.94 2.23 -17.05
N SER A 423 11.71 2.72 -16.95
CA SER A 423 10.67 2.08 -16.11
C SER A 423 10.23 0.74 -16.71
N ILE A 424 10.01 0.67 -18.03
CA ILE A 424 9.71 -0.57 -18.75
C ILE A 424 10.84 -1.59 -18.60
N ALA A 425 12.11 -1.17 -18.63
CA ALA A 425 13.24 -2.09 -18.43
C ALA A 425 13.31 -2.67 -17.00
N VAL A 426 13.09 -1.85 -15.97
CA VAL A 426 13.11 -2.30 -14.56
C VAL A 426 11.89 -3.19 -14.26
N GLU A 427 10.72 -2.84 -14.78
CA GLU A 427 9.47 -3.58 -14.60
C GLU A 427 9.48 -4.91 -15.37
N ALA A 428 10.03 -4.93 -16.58
CA ALA A 428 10.24 -6.17 -17.36
C ALA A 428 11.19 -7.14 -16.64
N VAL A 429 12.29 -6.65 -16.04
CA VAL A 429 13.22 -7.52 -15.27
C VAL A 429 12.54 -8.13 -14.04
N ARG A 430 11.62 -7.41 -13.39
CA ARG A 430 10.89 -7.88 -12.20
C ARG A 430 9.75 -8.84 -12.51
N THR A 431 9.08 -8.67 -13.64
CA THR A 431 7.94 -9.50 -14.08
C THR A 431 8.40 -10.78 -14.78
N LEU A 432 9.55 -10.77 -15.46
CA LEU A 432 10.04 -11.89 -16.26
C LEU A 432 10.21 -13.21 -15.47
N PRO A 433 10.73 -13.25 -14.23
CA PRO A 433 10.83 -14.50 -13.48
C PRO A 433 9.47 -15.13 -13.18
N ARG A 434 8.44 -14.30 -12.91
CA ARG A 434 7.07 -14.77 -12.63
C ARG A 434 6.41 -15.32 -13.88
N LEU A 435 6.55 -14.62 -15.01
CA LEU A 435 6.03 -15.08 -16.30
C LEU A 435 6.76 -16.33 -16.79
N THR A 436 8.07 -16.42 -16.55
CA THR A 436 8.87 -17.61 -16.85
C THR A 436 8.41 -18.79 -16.01
N ARG A 437 8.20 -18.59 -14.70
CA ARG A 437 7.66 -19.63 -13.81
C ARG A 437 6.27 -20.08 -14.26
N LEU A 438 5.40 -19.14 -14.61
CA LEU A 438 4.06 -19.43 -15.14
C LEU A 438 4.13 -20.27 -16.42
N GLY A 439 4.99 -19.91 -17.36
CA GLY A 439 5.20 -20.67 -18.60
C GLY A 439 5.83 -22.05 -18.42
N GLN A 440 6.35 -22.37 -17.23
CA GLN A 440 6.88 -23.70 -16.88
C GLN A 440 5.86 -24.58 -16.14
N ILE A 441 4.67 -24.06 -15.80
CA ILE A 441 3.63 -24.84 -15.16
C ILE A 441 3.00 -25.76 -16.21
N HIS A 442 3.08 -27.05 -15.96
CA HIS A 442 2.41 -28.12 -16.69
C HIS A 442 1.52 -28.91 -15.73
N ASP A 443 0.69 -29.81 -16.24
CA ASP A 443 -0.33 -30.54 -15.47
C ASP A 443 0.19 -31.20 -14.18
N HIS A 444 1.38 -31.79 -14.25
CA HIS A 444 2.04 -32.46 -13.12
C HIS A 444 2.90 -31.56 -12.23
N THR A 445 3.03 -30.26 -12.53
CA THR A 445 3.79 -29.34 -11.68
C THR A 445 3.10 -29.23 -10.33
N ARG A 446 3.86 -29.40 -9.24
CA ARG A 446 3.33 -29.18 -7.88
C ARG A 446 3.14 -27.70 -7.63
N ILE A 447 1.90 -27.27 -7.56
CA ILE A 447 1.53 -25.90 -7.27
C ILE A 447 0.16 -25.87 -6.60
N SER A 448 0.02 -25.03 -5.58
CA SER A 448 -1.21 -24.80 -4.85
C SER A 448 -1.06 -23.54 -3.98
N LEU A 449 -2.16 -23.03 -3.43
CA LEU A 449 -2.13 -21.94 -2.44
C LEU A 449 -1.27 -22.30 -1.24
N GLY A 450 -1.51 -23.48 -0.66
CA GLY A 450 -0.73 -23.97 0.49
C GLY A 450 0.77 -23.98 0.19
N ARG A 451 1.16 -24.41 -1.02
CA ARG A 451 2.56 -24.45 -1.44
C ARG A 451 3.18 -23.06 -1.58
N LEU A 452 2.51 -22.11 -2.25
CA LEU A 452 3.06 -20.76 -2.39
C LEU A 452 3.17 -20.05 -1.03
N MET A 453 2.24 -20.29 -0.12
CA MET A 453 2.35 -19.80 1.28
C MET A 453 3.58 -20.39 1.98
N THR A 454 3.82 -21.71 1.86
CA THR A 454 5.03 -22.37 2.38
C THR A 454 6.31 -21.77 1.79
N GLU A 455 6.32 -21.49 0.49
CA GLU A 455 7.46 -20.87 -0.19
C GLU A 455 7.76 -19.47 0.34
N GLN A 456 6.73 -18.64 0.56
CA GLN A 456 6.91 -17.30 1.14
C GLN A 456 7.38 -17.37 2.60
N ALA A 457 6.82 -18.26 3.40
CA ALA A 457 7.27 -18.45 4.79
C ALA A 457 8.73 -18.89 4.90
N ARG A 458 9.24 -19.66 3.94
CA ARG A 458 10.67 -20.01 3.88
C ARG A 458 11.54 -18.86 3.39
N ARG A 459 11.04 -18.04 2.47
CA ARG A 459 11.78 -16.94 1.88
C ARG A 459 11.91 -15.76 2.85
N THR A 460 10.82 -15.42 3.54
CA THR A 460 10.73 -14.22 4.38
C THR A 460 9.89 -14.53 5.64
N PRO A 461 10.39 -15.37 6.57
CA PRO A 461 9.61 -15.85 7.72
C PRO A 461 9.08 -14.73 8.62
N HIS A 462 9.92 -13.71 8.86
CA HIS A 462 9.56 -12.53 9.65
C HIS A 462 8.89 -11.42 8.83
N GLY A 463 8.65 -11.66 7.53
CA GLY A 463 7.93 -10.74 6.67
C GLY A 463 6.44 -10.70 7.04
N GLU A 464 5.85 -9.54 6.87
CA GLU A 464 4.42 -9.31 7.14
C GLU A 464 3.58 -9.98 6.04
N SER A 465 2.70 -10.89 6.42
CA SER A 465 1.84 -11.63 5.49
C SER A 465 0.49 -10.95 5.35
N PHE A 466 -0.25 -10.82 6.45
CA PHE A 466 -1.57 -10.18 6.44
C PHE A 466 -1.79 -9.17 7.55
N LEU A 467 -2.62 -8.19 7.21
CA LEU A 467 -3.05 -7.09 8.07
C LEU A 467 -4.56 -7.21 8.26
N PHE A 468 -5.03 -7.27 9.50
CA PHE A 468 -6.45 -7.34 9.82
C PHE A 468 -6.72 -6.76 11.20
N ASP A 469 -7.72 -5.89 11.31
CA ASP A 469 -8.17 -5.30 12.57
C ASP A 469 -7.03 -4.62 13.37
N GLY A 470 -6.18 -3.89 12.64
CA GLY A 470 -5.00 -3.21 13.20
C GLY A 470 -3.86 -4.13 13.68
N ARG A 471 -3.92 -5.44 13.39
CA ARG A 471 -2.87 -6.42 13.71
C ARG A 471 -2.14 -6.90 12.47
N VAL A 472 -0.91 -7.36 12.67
CA VAL A 472 -0.05 -7.95 11.66
C VAL A 472 0.27 -9.39 12.01
N HIS A 473 0.31 -10.24 10.99
CA HIS A 473 0.74 -11.62 11.14
C HIS A 473 1.87 -11.91 10.16
N THR A 474 2.96 -12.45 10.69
CA THR A 474 4.15 -12.80 9.90
C THR A 474 3.94 -14.09 9.13
N TYR A 475 4.61 -14.28 7.99
CA TYR A 475 4.48 -15.51 7.20
C TYR A 475 4.76 -16.78 8.03
N GLU A 476 5.70 -16.74 8.98
CA GLU A 476 5.97 -17.86 9.89
C GLU A 476 4.79 -18.18 10.82
N ALA A 477 4.21 -17.16 11.46
CA ALA A 477 3.05 -17.34 12.34
C ALA A 477 1.86 -17.94 11.58
N VAL A 478 1.67 -17.47 10.35
CA VAL A 478 0.64 -17.98 9.43
C VAL A 478 0.90 -19.42 9.03
N ASP A 479 2.12 -19.75 8.63
CA ASP A 479 2.50 -21.10 8.24
C ASP A 479 2.29 -22.10 9.38
N ARG A 480 2.69 -21.72 10.60
CA ARG A 480 2.46 -22.50 11.82
C ARG A 480 0.98 -22.72 12.06
N ARG A 481 0.18 -21.66 11.93
CA ARG A 481 -1.28 -21.75 12.12
C ARG A 481 -1.94 -22.64 11.05
N ILE A 482 -1.50 -22.57 9.79
CA ILE A 482 -1.93 -23.49 8.72
C ILE A 482 -1.60 -24.94 9.10
N ASN A 483 -0.39 -25.22 9.59
CA ASN A 483 0.00 -26.57 10.02
C ASN A 483 -0.89 -27.08 11.17
N ASN A 484 -1.22 -26.24 12.14
CA ASN A 484 -2.10 -26.61 13.24
C ASN A 484 -3.51 -26.95 12.76
N VAL A 485 -4.06 -26.15 11.84
CA VAL A 485 -5.38 -26.46 11.25
C VAL A 485 -5.33 -27.73 10.41
N VAL A 486 -4.25 -28.00 9.65
CA VAL A 486 -4.09 -29.26 8.94
C VAL A 486 -4.09 -30.46 9.89
N ARG A 487 -3.41 -30.37 11.03
CA ARG A 487 -3.45 -31.42 12.06
C ARG A 487 -4.86 -31.64 12.60
N GLY A 488 -5.57 -30.57 12.93
CA GLY A 488 -6.97 -30.67 13.34
C GLY A 488 -7.84 -31.34 12.27
N LEU A 489 -7.68 -30.95 10.99
CA LEU A 489 -8.43 -31.54 9.87
C LEU A 489 -8.15 -33.04 9.73
N ILE A 490 -6.91 -33.47 9.94
CA ILE A 490 -6.52 -34.89 9.94
C ILE A 490 -7.17 -35.63 11.12
N GLN A 491 -7.15 -35.03 12.32
CA GLN A 491 -7.73 -35.60 13.54
C GLN A 491 -9.24 -35.87 13.38
N VAL A 492 -9.96 -34.96 12.74
CA VAL A 492 -11.41 -35.11 12.46
C VAL A 492 -11.70 -35.95 11.21
N GLY A 493 -10.67 -36.46 10.53
CA GLY A 493 -10.82 -37.46 9.46
C GLY A 493 -10.83 -36.90 8.03
N VAL A 494 -10.59 -35.60 7.82
CA VAL A 494 -10.47 -35.03 6.47
C VAL A 494 -9.24 -35.58 5.76
N ARG A 495 -9.40 -35.99 4.51
CA ARG A 495 -8.35 -36.58 3.67
C ARG A 495 -8.12 -35.79 2.39
N GLN A 496 -7.00 -36.08 1.73
CA GLN A 496 -6.71 -35.57 0.39
C GLN A 496 -7.84 -35.91 -0.58
N GLY A 497 -8.25 -34.95 -1.42
CA GLY A 497 -9.29 -35.08 -2.43
C GLY A 497 -10.73 -34.91 -1.92
N VAL A 498 -10.95 -34.86 -0.60
CA VAL A 498 -12.28 -34.60 -0.03
C VAL A 498 -12.70 -33.15 -0.30
N ARG A 499 -13.98 -32.95 -0.61
CA ARG A 499 -14.59 -31.63 -0.76
C ARG A 499 -15.09 -31.12 0.59
N VAL A 500 -14.53 -30.02 1.04
CA VAL A 500 -14.87 -29.39 2.33
C VAL A 500 -15.46 -28.02 2.06
N GLY A 501 -16.66 -27.79 2.57
CA GLY A 501 -17.33 -26.50 2.52
C GLY A 501 -16.59 -25.48 3.37
N VAL A 502 -16.57 -24.23 2.92
CA VAL A 502 -16.05 -23.10 3.69
C VAL A 502 -17.11 -22.00 3.67
N LEU A 503 -17.75 -21.79 4.82
CA LEU A 503 -18.73 -20.73 5.06
C LEU A 503 -18.17 -19.82 6.17
N MET A 504 -17.36 -18.85 5.77
CA MET A 504 -16.66 -17.95 6.68
C MET A 504 -16.63 -16.54 6.09
N GLU A 505 -16.60 -15.53 6.96
CA GLU A 505 -16.34 -14.15 6.55
C GLU A 505 -14.88 -13.97 6.09
N THR A 506 -14.57 -12.84 5.43
CA THR A 506 -13.18 -12.50 5.10
C THR A 506 -12.41 -12.10 6.35
N ARG A 507 -11.65 -13.05 6.89
CA ARG A 507 -10.81 -12.91 8.09
C ARG A 507 -9.60 -13.83 8.01
N PRO A 508 -8.56 -13.64 8.85
CA PRO A 508 -7.39 -14.51 8.89
C PRO A 508 -7.72 -16.01 9.00
N SER A 509 -8.71 -16.40 9.80
CA SER A 509 -9.11 -17.81 9.95
C SER A 509 -9.65 -18.43 8.66
N ALA A 510 -10.36 -17.66 7.84
CA ALA A 510 -10.85 -18.13 6.54
C ALA A 510 -9.70 -18.36 5.55
N LEU A 511 -8.74 -17.43 5.50
CA LEU A 511 -7.52 -17.60 4.69
C LEU A 511 -6.75 -18.84 5.13
N VAL A 512 -6.51 -18.99 6.44
CA VAL A 512 -5.83 -20.15 7.02
C VAL A 512 -6.58 -21.43 6.68
N ALA A 513 -7.91 -21.47 6.81
CA ALA A 513 -8.73 -22.63 6.48
C ALA A 513 -8.55 -23.05 5.01
N ILE A 514 -8.69 -22.11 4.08
CA ILE A 514 -8.54 -22.36 2.64
C ILE A 514 -7.10 -22.82 2.32
N ALA A 515 -6.09 -22.21 2.92
CA ALA A 515 -4.69 -22.61 2.76
C ALA A 515 -4.39 -23.98 3.39
N ALA A 516 -5.02 -24.32 4.52
CA ALA A 516 -4.88 -25.62 5.18
C ALA A 516 -5.51 -26.75 4.34
N LEU A 517 -6.72 -26.54 3.80
CA LEU A 517 -7.33 -27.47 2.85
C LEU A 517 -6.42 -27.67 1.62
N SER A 518 -5.88 -26.58 1.07
CA SER A 518 -4.93 -26.64 -0.04
C SER A 518 -3.64 -27.39 0.31
N ARG A 519 -3.09 -27.21 1.53
CA ARG A 519 -1.89 -27.91 2.03
C ARG A 519 -2.14 -29.39 2.29
N LEU A 520 -3.33 -29.74 2.75
CA LEU A 520 -3.78 -31.13 2.91
C LEU A 520 -4.02 -31.81 1.55
N GLY A 521 -4.32 -31.02 0.51
CA GLY A 521 -4.74 -31.51 -0.80
C GLY A 521 -6.23 -31.84 -0.88
N ALA A 522 -7.04 -31.28 0.02
CA ALA A 522 -8.49 -31.27 -0.05
C ALA A 522 -8.98 -30.16 -1.01
N VAL A 523 -10.22 -30.28 -1.50
CA VAL A 523 -10.87 -29.29 -2.35
C VAL A 523 -11.71 -28.36 -1.49
N ALA A 524 -11.42 -27.06 -1.52
CA ALA A 524 -12.22 -26.09 -0.77
C ALA A 524 -13.43 -25.63 -1.61
N VAL A 525 -14.63 -25.85 -1.09
CA VAL A 525 -15.89 -25.43 -1.71
C VAL A 525 -16.36 -24.16 -1.02
N LEU A 526 -16.22 -23.01 -1.68
CA LEU A 526 -16.43 -21.71 -1.05
C LEU A 526 -17.89 -21.29 -1.18
N LEU A 527 -18.58 -21.18 -0.04
CA LEU A 527 -20.00 -20.91 0.04
C LEU A 527 -20.26 -19.40 0.25
N PRO A 528 -21.02 -18.75 -0.66
CA PRO A 528 -21.52 -17.40 -0.41
C PRO A 528 -22.60 -17.45 0.69
N PRO A 529 -22.50 -16.66 1.78
CA PRO A 529 -23.49 -16.67 2.86
C PRO A 529 -24.92 -16.33 2.42
N ASP A 530 -25.06 -15.48 1.41
CA ASP A 530 -26.36 -14.99 0.92
C ASP A 530 -26.99 -15.88 -0.16
N ALA A 531 -26.34 -17.01 -0.50
CA ALA A 531 -26.87 -17.96 -1.47
C ALA A 531 -27.83 -18.97 -0.82
N ASP A 532 -28.57 -19.72 -1.65
CA ASP A 532 -29.24 -20.93 -1.18
C ASP A 532 -28.19 -21.98 -0.79
N LEU A 533 -27.90 -22.04 0.51
CA LEU A 533 -26.82 -22.87 1.07
C LEU A 533 -27.11 -24.36 0.96
N GLU A 534 -28.38 -24.80 1.01
CA GLU A 534 -28.73 -26.22 0.82
C GLU A 534 -28.43 -26.65 -0.62
N VAL A 535 -28.82 -25.83 -1.59
CA VAL A 535 -28.50 -26.06 -3.01
C VAL A 535 -26.99 -26.03 -3.23
N ALA A 536 -26.27 -25.10 -2.61
CA ALA A 536 -24.82 -24.99 -2.71
C ALA A 536 -24.10 -26.21 -2.10
N VAL A 537 -24.54 -26.71 -0.94
CA VAL A 537 -24.03 -27.94 -0.30
C VAL A 537 -24.20 -29.13 -1.22
N LYS A 538 -25.38 -29.28 -1.82
CA LYS A 538 -25.69 -30.38 -2.75
C LYS A 538 -24.85 -30.32 -4.02
N LEU A 539 -24.79 -29.16 -4.68
CA LEU A 539 -24.01 -28.95 -5.91
C LEU A 539 -22.50 -29.03 -5.66
N GLY A 540 -22.07 -28.65 -4.46
CA GLY A 540 -20.69 -28.72 -4.01
C GLY A 540 -20.24 -30.11 -3.58
N GLU A 541 -21.18 -31.06 -3.41
CA GLU A 541 -20.94 -32.41 -2.88
C GLU A 541 -20.23 -32.36 -1.51
N ILE A 542 -20.73 -31.50 -0.62
CA ILE A 542 -20.10 -31.19 0.68
C ILE A 542 -20.59 -32.19 1.74
N SER A 543 -19.65 -32.73 2.52
CA SER A 543 -19.93 -33.58 3.70
C SER A 543 -19.43 -32.96 5.01
N GLU A 544 -18.36 -32.18 4.93
CA GLU A 544 -17.71 -31.45 6.03
C GLU A 544 -17.79 -29.95 5.74
N LEU A 545 -18.16 -29.13 6.72
CA LEU A 545 -18.27 -27.68 6.58
C LEU A 545 -17.44 -26.94 7.63
N LEU A 546 -16.41 -26.22 7.18
CA LEU A 546 -15.70 -25.25 8.00
C LEU A 546 -16.50 -23.94 8.08
N THR A 547 -16.75 -23.48 9.30
CA THR A 547 -17.45 -22.22 9.55
C THR A 547 -16.77 -21.39 10.64
N ASP A 548 -16.99 -20.08 10.62
CA ASP A 548 -16.58 -19.18 11.70
C ASP A 548 -17.73 -18.95 12.69
N PRO A 549 -17.46 -18.45 13.91
CA PRO A 549 -18.50 -18.24 14.90
C PRO A 549 -19.71 -17.41 14.43
N PRO A 550 -19.54 -16.33 13.63
CA PRO A 550 -20.68 -15.58 13.10
C PRO A 550 -21.61 -16.40 12.19
N ASN A 551 -21.09 -17.33 11.40
CA ASN A 551 -21.89 -18.15 10.47
C ASN A 551 -22.36 -19.49 11.08
N LEU A 552 -21.90 -19.84 12.28
CA LEU A 552 -22.29 -21.07 12.97
C LEU A 552 -23.81 -21.28 13.07
N PRO A 553 -24.64 -20.28 13.44
CA PRO A 553 -26.09 -20.47 13.55
C PRO A 553 -26.74 -20.87 12.23
N VAL A 554 -26.23 -20.36 11.10
CA VAL A 554 -26.72 -20.71 9.77
C VAL A 554 -26.21 -22.10 9.37
N ALA A 555 -24.94 -22.41 9.66
CA ALA A 555 -24.34 -23.71 9.38
C ALA A 555 -25.06 -24.87 10.09
N GLN A 556 -25.55 -24.65 11.33
CA GLN A 556 -26.30 -25.64 12.12
C GLN A 556 -27.57 -26.16 11.44
N GLY A 557 -28.16 -25.37 10.53
CA GLY A 557 -29.34 -25.81 9.76
C GLY A 557 -29.03 -26.75 8.61
N LEU A 558 -27.75 -26.97 8.27
CA LEU A 558 -27.35 -27.73 7.10
C LEU A 558 -27.08 -29.20 7.44
N PRO A 559 -27.39 -30.14 6.53
CA PRO A 559 -27.22 -31.58 6.76
C PRO A 559 -25.77 -32.04 6.53
N VAL A 560 -24.81 -31.43 7.22
CA VAL A 560 -23.37 -31.68 7.10
C VAL A 560 -22.69 -31.69 8.46
N HIS A 561 -21.51 -32.29 8.56
CA HIS A 561 -20.70 -32.23 9.78
C HIS A 561 -19.98 -30.88 9.89
N ILE A 562 -20.07 -30.22 11.06
CA ILE A 562 -19.66 -28.82 11.21
C ILE A 562 -18.35 -28.72 11.98
N LEU A 563 -17.41 -27.97 11.42
CA LEU A 563 -16.09 -27.69 11.98
C LEU A 563 -15.96 -26.19 12.23
N VAL A 564 -15.88 -25.76 13.49
CA VAL A 564 -15.87 -24.32 13.84
C VAL A 564 -14.46 -23.82 14.09
N LEU A 565 -14.02 -22.81 13.33
CA LEU A 565 -12.66 -22.25 13.37
C LEU A 565 -12.67 -20.72 13.52
N GLY A 566 -11.88 -20.15 14.43
CA GLY A 566 -11.67 -18.70 14.58
C GLY A 566 -12.07 -18.14 15.95
N GLY A 567 -12.57 -16.91 16.05
CA GLY A 567 -13.17 -16.35 17.28
C GLY A 567 -12.24 -16.00 18.46
N GLY A 568 -11.00 -16.48 18.49
CA GLY A 568 -10.02 -16.18 19.55
C GLY A 568 -10.15 -17.07 20.80
N GLU A 569 -9.22 -16.92 21.75
CA GLU A 569 -9.05 -17.79 22.92
C GLU A 569 -10.14 -17.67 23.99
N SER A 570 -11.01 -16.66 23.90
CA SER A 570 -12.10 -16.42 24.86
C SER A 570 -13.42 -16.31 24.11
N ARG A 571 -14.00 -17.48 23.78
CA ARG A 571 -15.33 -17.57 23.18
C ARG A 571 -16.16 -18.62 23.90
N ASP A 572 -17.41 -18.25 24.21
CA ASP A 572 -18.44 -19.18 24.65
C ASP A 572 -19.25 -19.54 23.40
N LEU A 573 -19.05 -20.75 22.89
CA LEU A 573 -19.84 -21.28 21.78
C LEU A 573 -20.87 -22.23 22.37
N SER A 574 -22.15 -21.98 22.10
CA SER A 574 -23.24 -22.90 22.45
C SER A 574 -23.24 -24.10 21.50
N ILE A 575 -22.30 -25.02 21.73
CA ILE A 575 -22.10 -26.25 20.96
C ILE A 575 -22.83 -27.41 21.66
N PRO A 576 -23.63 -28.22 20.95
CA PRO A 576 -24.22 -29.43 21.50
C PRO A 576 -23.14 -30.50 21.82
N ASP A 577 -23.30 -31.21 22.94
CA ASP A 577 -22.40 -32.29 23.39
C ASP A 577 -22.56 -33.62 22.59
N ASP A 578 -23.29 -33.60 21.48
CA ASP A 578 -23.59 -34.80 20.67
C ASP A 578 -22.54 -35.11 19.58
N GLY A 579 -21.51 -34.27 19.48
CA GLY A 579 -20.43 -34.42 18.50
C GLY A 579 -20.80 -34.02 17.07
N SER A 580 -21.99 -33.41 16.85
CA SER A 580 -22.40 -32.89 15.54
C SER A 580 -21.58 -31.68 15.08
N ILE A 581 -20.94 -30.99 16.02
CA ILE A 581 -20.16 -29.78 15.81
C ILE A 581 -18.83 -29.94 16.57
N ILE A 582 -17.71 -29.79 15.85
CA ILE A 582 -16.37 -29.84 16.44
C ILE A 582 -15.78 -28.43 16.50
N ASP A 583 -15.41 -28.01 17.71
CA ASP A 583 -14.57 -26.82 17.89
C ASP A 583 -13.11 -27.16 17.54
N MET A 584 -12.65 -26.65 16.39
CA MET A 584 -11.30 -26.86 15.90
C MET A 584 -10.22 -26.16 16.74
N GLU A 585 -10.58 -25.14 17.53
CA GLU A 585 -9.64 -24.44 18.44
C GLU A 585 -9.34 -25.24 19.71
N GLN A 586 -10.19 -26.23 20.06
CA GLN A 586 -9.99 -27.10 21.24
C GLN A 586 -9.09 -28.30 20.95
N ILE A 587 -8.73 -28.52 19.68
CA ILE A 587 -7.82 -29.60 19.30
C ILE A 587 -6.39 -29.15 19.59
N ASP A 588 -5.70 -29.87 20.49
CA ASP A 588 -4.27 -29.69 20.70
C ASP A 588 -3.50 -30.21 19.46
N PRO A 589 -2.89 -29.32 18.65
CA PRO A 589 -2.18 -29.74 17.44
C PRO A 589 -0.92 -30.54 17.76
N ASP A 590 -0.30 -30.38 18.93
CA ASP A 590 0.94 -31.08 19.28
C ASP A 590 0.66 -32.54 19.71
N ALA A 591 -0.59 -32.86 20.09
CA ALA A 591 -1.05 -34.20 20.41
C ALA A 591 -1.45 -35.03 19.17
N VAL A 592 -1.57 -34.42 17.98
CA VAL A 592 -2.00 -35.11 16.76
C VAL A 592 -0.83 -35.83 16.08
N GLU A 593 -0.91 -37.16 16.01
CA GLU A 593 0.03 -37.96 15.22
C GLU A 593 -0.28 -37.88 13.72
N LEU A 594 0.69 -37.43 12.93
CA LEU A 594 0.54 -37.34 11.48
C LEU A 594 0.59 -38.74 10.84
N PRO A 595 -0.42 -39.12 10.04
CA PRO A 595 -0.46 -40.43 9.42
C PRO A 595 0.52 -40.55 8.26
N GLY A 596 1.03 -41.75 8.00
CA GLY A 596 2.05 -41.99 6.97
C GLY A 596 1.63 -41.66 5.52
N TRP A 597 0.33 -41.52 5.26
CA TRP A 597 -0.18 -41.08 3.95
C TRP A 597 -0.08 -39.55 3.75
N TYR A 598 0.01 -38.78 4.84
CA TYR A 598 0.00 -37.33 4.74
C TYR A 598 1.31 -36.81 4.15
N ARG A 599 1.19 -36.02 3.09
CA ARG A 599 2.30 -35.28 2.50
C ARG A 599 1.83 -33.84 2.30
N PRO A 600 2.53 -32.84 2.87
CA PRO A 600 2.16 -31.44 2.69
C PRO A 600 2.27 -31.04 1.22
N ASP A 601 1.33 -30.19 0.80
CA ASP A 601 1.26 -29.58 -0.52
C ASP A 601 1.35 -30.63 -1.66
N PRO A 602 0.43 -31.63 -1.71
CA PRO A 602 0.49 -32.68 -2.71
C PRO A 602 -0.07 -32.24 -4.08
N GLY A 603 -0.86 -31.17 -4.12
CA GLY A 603 -1.60 -30.71 -5.29
C GLY A 603 -0.73 -30.42 -6.52
N GLN A 604 -1.16 -30.97 -7.65
CA GLN A 604 -0.61 -30.71 -8.98
C GLN A 604 -1.48 -29.67 -9.71
N ALA A 605 -0.91 -29.03 -10.73
CA ALA A 605 -1.58 -27.99 -11.50
C ALA A 605 -2.93 -28.45 -12.09
N ARG A 606 -3.03 -29.70 -12.56
CA ARG A 606 -4.28 -30.28 -13.08
C ARG A 606 -5.34 -30.56 -12.02
N ASP A 607 -4.94 -30.68 -10.75
CA ASP A 607 -5.85 -31.09 -9.70
C ASP A 607 -6.84 -29.96 -9.37
N LEU A 608 -8.08 -30.34 -9.05
CA LEU A 608 -9.11 -29.42 -8.60
C LEU A 608 -8.68 -28.80 -7.25
N ALA A 609 -8.71 -27.48 -7.16
CA ALA A 609 -8.32 -26.75 -5.95
C ALA A 609 -9.54 -26.16 -5.23
N PHE A 610 -10.43 -25.53 -5.99
CA PHE A 610 -11.59 -24.82 -5.46
C PHE A 610 -12.85 -25.13 -6.26
N VAL A 611 -13.99 -25.12 -5.57
CA VAL A 611 -15.32 -24.98 -6.19
C VAL A 611 -15.91 -23.67 -5.69
N MET A 612 -16.31 -22.80 -6.61
CA MET A 612 -16.89 -21.49 -6.29
C MET A 612 -18.23 -21.36 -6.99
N PHE A 613 -19.12 -20.49 -6.51
CA PHE A 613 -20.45 -20.36 -7.09
C PHE A 613 -20.64 -19.00 -7.77
N SER A 614 -21.35 -19.02 -8.90
CA SER A 614 -21.84 -17.81 -9.58
C SER A 614 -23.36 -17.90 -9.70
N GLY A 615 -24.06 -16.79 -9.43
CA GLY A 615 -25.50 -16.68 -9.65
C GLY A 615 -25.84 -16.17 -11.05
N TYR A 616 -26.85 -16.77 -11.69
CA TYR A 616 -27.51 -16.23 -12.88
C TYR A 616 -29.02 -16.28 -12.66
N GLY A 617 -29.65 -15.11 -12.44
CA GLY A 617 -31.02 -15.06 -11.94
C GLY A 617 -31.14 -15.79 -10.59
N SER A 618 -32.11 -16.70 -10.46
CA SER A 618 -32.29 -17.56 -9.28
C SER A 618 -31.44 -18.84 -9.26
N ARG A 619 -30.63 -19.09 -10.31
CA ARG A 619 -29.86 -20.34 -10.44
C ARG A 619 -28.42 -20.17 -9.97
N LEU A 620 -27.98 -21.07 -9.09
CA LEU A 620 -26.60 -21.20 -8.66
C LEU A 620 -25.83 -22.15 -9.60
N VAL A 621 -24.64 -21.75 -10.04
CA VAL A 621 -23.78 -22.54 -10.93
C VAL A 621 -22.42 -22.78 -10.26
N PRO A 622 -22.02 -24.04 -10.01
CA PRO A 622 -20.69 -24.36 -9.48
C PRO A 622 -19.64 -24.20 -10.58
N LYS A 623 -18.53 -23.56 -10.23
CA LYS A 623 -17.36 -23.30 -11.07
C LYS A 623 -16.17 -24.01 -10.47
N GLN A 624 -15.60 -24.93 -11.22
CA GLN A 624 -14.43 -25.72 -10.82
C GLN A 624 -13.15 -24.96 -11.20
N ILE A 625 -12.26 -24.79 -10.22
CA ILE A 625 -11.00 -24.04 -10.38
C ILE A 625 -9.84 -24.97 -10.02
N THR A 626 -9.01 -25.29 -11.01
CA THR A 626 -7.79 -26.09 -10.81
C THR A 626 -6.67 -25.26 -10.17
N ASN A 627 -5.63 -25.94 -9.66
CA ASN A 627 -4.44 -25.26 -9.18
C ASN A 627 -3.73 -24.47 -10.29
N HIS A 628 -3.75 -24.97 -11.54
CA HIS A 628 -3.25 -24.26 -12.72
C HIS A 628 -3.99 -22.95 -12.91
N ARG A 629 -5.34 -23.00 -12.93
CA ARG A 629 -6.18 -21.81 -13.11
C ARG A 629 -5.96 -20.78 -12.02
N TRP A 630 -5.83 -21.23 -10.77
CA TRP A 630 -5.51 -20.36 -9.64
C TRP A 630 -4.11 -19.73 -9.79
N ALA A 631 -3.09 -20.52 -10.13
CA ALA A 631 -1.72 -20.04 -10.31
C ALA A 631 -1.61 -19.04 -11.48
N LEU A 632 -2.34 -19.27 -12.57
CA LEU A 632 -2.44 -18.35 -13.70
C LEU A 632 -2.95 -16.98 -13.26
N SER A 633 -4.03 -16.93 -12.47
CA SER A 633 -4.50 -15.67 -11.89
C SER A 633 -3.49 -15.06 -10.92
N ALA A 634 -2.93 -15.86 -10.01
CA ALA A 634 -1.99 -15.37 -9.00
C ALA A 634 -0.75 -14.70 -9.63
N PHE A 635 -0.07 -15.39 -10.56
CA PHE A 635 1.09 -14.84 -11.24
C PHE A 635 0.73 -13.78 -12.28
N GLY A 636 -0.42 -13.91 -12.94
CA GLY A 636 -0.94 -12.92 -13.88
C GLY A 636 -1.19 -11.58 -13.18
N THR A 637 -1.92 -11.59 -12.06
CA THR A 637 -2.16 -10.42 -11.23
C THR A 637 -0.86 -9.85 -10.66
N ALA A 638 0.02 -10.68 -10.09
CA ALA A 638 1.29 -10.21 -9.55
C ALA A 638 2.18 -9.56 -10.62
N SER A 639 2.11 -10.03 -11.86
CA SER A 639 2.85 -9.45 -12.99
C SER A 639 2.18 -8.16 -13.51
N ALA A 640 0.87 -8.19 -13.76
CA ALA A 640 0.12 -7.05 -14.30
C ALA A 640 0.08 -5.85 -13.35
N ALA A 641 0.05 -6.08 -12.05
CA ALA A 641 0.14 -5.04 -11.03
C ALA A 641 1.58 -4.68 -10.62
N ALA A 642 2.58 -5.36 -11.19
CA ALA A 642 3.99 -5.25 -10.81
C ALA A 642 4.22 -5.32 -9.29
N LEU A 643 3.55 -6.26 -8.62
CA LEU A 643 3.56 -6.36 -7.15
C LEU A 643 4.96 -6.63 -6.61
N THR A 644 5.28 -6.06 -5.45
CA THR A 644 6.55 -6.29 -4.74
C THR A 644 6.30 -6.44 -3.24
N SER A 645 7.34 -6.75 -2.45
CA SER A 645 7.30 -6.73 -0.98
C SER A 645 6.95 -5.35 -0.40
N ASN A 646 7.08 -4.28 -1.19
CA ASN A 646 6.67 -2.93 -0.79
C ASN A 646 5.15 -2.72 -0.83
N ASP A 647 4.43 -3.54 -1.61
CA ASP A 647 3.01 -3.34 -1.84
C ASP A 647 2.15 -3.90 -0.70
N THR A 648 0.98 -3.28 -0.53
CA THR A 648 -0.11 -3.79 0.30
C THR A 648 -1.36 -3.86 -0.55
N VAL A 649 -1.79 -5.09 -0.82
CA VAL A 649 -2.99 -5.40 -1.59
C VAL A 649 -4.18 -5.38 -0.65
N TYR A 650 -5.15 -4.52 -0.93
CA TYR A 650 -6.36 -4.39 -0.15
C TYR A 650 -7.47 -5.26 -0.70
N CYS A 651 -7.83 -6.28 0.07
CA CYS A 651 -8.85 -7.26 -0.26
C CYS A 651 -10.18 -6.86 0.38
N LEU A 652 -10.95 -6.09 -0.39
CA LEU A 652 -12.33 -5.71 -0.02
C LEU A 652 -13.34 -6.81 -0.36
N THR A 653 -13.04 -7.60 -1.37
CA THR A 653 -13.97 -8.62 -1.89
C THR A 653 -13.95 -9.88 -1.02
N PRO A 654 -15.10 -10.55 -0.82
CA PRO A 654 -15.16 -11.79 -0.07
C PRO A 654 -14.24 -12.88 -0.64
N LEU A 655 -13.66 -13.72 0.21
CA LEU A 655 -12.79 -14.81 -0.25
C LEU A 655 -13.55 -15.90 -1.04
N HIS A 656 -14.87 -16.03 -0.85
CA HIS A 656 -15.71 -16.90 -1.69
C HIS A 656 -15.93 -16.35 -3.10
N HIS A 657 -15.51 -15.11 -3.37
CA HIS A 657 -15.53 -14.50 -4.70
C HIS A 657 -14.16 -14.65 -5.39
N GLN A 658 -14.16 -14.85 -6.71
CA GLN A 658 -12.93 -15.11 -7.48
C GLN A 658 -11.93 -13.95 -7.38
N SER A 659 -12.38 -12.69 -7.35
CA SER A 659 -11.49 -11.53 -7.16
C SER A 659 -10.80 -11.51 -5.79
N GLY A 660 -11.43 -12.06 -4.74
CA GLY A 660 -10.83 -12.15 -3.42
C GLY A 660 -9.74 -13.21 -3.40
N LEU A 661 -10.09 -14.43 -3.78
CA LEU A 661 -9.19 -15.58 -3.67
C LEU A 661 -8.10 -15.64 -4.76
N LEU A 662 -8.48 -15.52 -6.04
CA LEU A 662 -7.56 -15.75 -7.15
C LEU A 662 -6.71 -14.51 -7.44
N VAL A 663 -7.27 -13.32 -7.26
CA VAL A 663 -6.65 -12.05 -7.66
C VAL A 663 -6.02 -11.37 -6.45
N SER A 664 -6.79 -11.01 -5.42
CA SER A 664 -6.27 -10.30 -4.26
C SER A 664 -5.28 -11.16 -3.47
N LEU A 665 -5.72 -12.31 -2.97
CA LEU A 665 -4.87 -13.23 -2.22
C LEU A 665 -3.81 -13.89 -3.11
N GLY A 666 -4.22 -14.45 -4.25
CA GLY A 666 -3.29 -15.07 -5.19
C GLY A 666 -2.18 -14.11 -5.65
N GLY A 667 -2.55 -12.90 -6.06
CA GLY A 667 -1.61 -11.86 -6.48
C GLY A 667 -0.67 -11.44 -5.36
N ALA A 668 -1.18 -11.18 -4.14
CA ALA A 668 -0.34 -10.82 -3.01
C ALA A 668 0.70 -11.91 -2.67
N VAL A 669 0.26 -13.17 -2.58
CA VAL A 669 1.14 -14.30 -2.24
C VAL A 669 2.16 -14.57 -3.35
N ALA A 670 1.76 -14.54 -4.63
CA ALA A 670 2.70 -14.70 -5.75
C ALA A 670 3.66 -13.51 -5.88
N GLY A 671 3.20 -12.32 -5.51
CA GLY A 671 3.97 -11.08 -5.49
C GLY A 671 4.97 -10.98 -4.33
N GLY A 672 4.71 -11.71 -3.23
CA GLY A 672 5.39 -11.50 -1.95
C GLY A 672 4.94 -10.19 -1.25
N ALA A 673 3.79 -9.64 -1.65
CA ALA A 673 3.21 -8.43 -1.08
C ALA A 673 2.41 -8.75 0.19
N ARG A 674 2.13 -7.73 0.99
CA ARG A 674 1.21 -7.85 2.14
C ARG A 674 -0.23 -7.85 1.65
N ILE A 675 -1.13 -8.54 2.35
CA ILE A 675 -2.57 -8.44 2.12
C ILE A 675 -3.29 -7.81 3.31
N ALA A 676 -3.99 -6.70 3.07
CA ALA A 676 -4.90 -6.10 4.05
C ALA A 676 -6.31 -6.63 3.81
N LEU A 677 -6.90 -7.24 4.85
CA LEU A 677 -8.26 -7.77 4.81
C LEU A 677 -9.21 -6.77 5.48
N SER A 678 -10.33 -6.45 4.84
CA SER A 678 -11.41 -5.64 5.47
C SER A 678 -12.67 -6.47 5.71
N ARG A 679 -13.50 -5.98 6.63
CA ARG A 679 -14.84 -6.52 6.91
C ARG A 679 -15.84 -5.91 5.93
N GLY A 680 -15.68 -6.25 4.65
CA GLY A 680 -16.49 -5.72 3.54
C GLY A 680 -16.21 -4.24 3.24
N LEU A 681 -16.93 -3.70 2.26
CA LEU A 681 -16.82 -2.29 1.91
C LEU A 681 -17.56 -1.43 2.93
N ASN A 682 -16.88 -0.43 3.48
CA ASN A 682 -17.49 0.59 4.32
C ASN A 682 -16.81 1.94 4.02
N PRO A 683 -17.52 2.92 3.44
CA PRO A 683 -16.94 4.21 3.08
C PRO A 683 -16.27 4.96 4.25
N ASP A 684 -16.89 4.99 5.45
CA ASP A 684 -16.34 5.65 6.63
C ASP A 684 -14.95 5.10 7.04
N ARG A 685 -14.78 3.77 6.94
CA ARG A 685 -13.52 3.10 7.28
C ARG A 685 -12.50 3.10 6.13
N PHE A 686 -12.95 3.24 4.89
CA PHE A 686 -12.13 3.02 3.70
C PHE A 686 -10.86 3.88 3.69
N VAL A 687 -10.99 5.19 3.92
CA VAL A 687 -9.84 6.12 3.96
C VAL A 687 -8.93 5.80 5.14
N GLN A 688 -9.52 5.55 6.31
CA GLN A 688 -8.76 5.20 7.50
C GLN A 688 -7.92 3.93 7.25
N GLU A 689 -8.52 2.88 6.69
CA GLU A 689 -7.86 1.61 6.42
C GLU A 689 -6.78 1.74 5.33
N ILE A 690 -6.98 2.62 4.32
CA ILE A 690 -5.93 2.95 3.34
C ILE A 690 -4.68 3.47 4.04
N HIS A 691 -4.82 4.47 4.90
CA HIS A 691 -3.67 5.07 5.58
C HIS A 691 -3.13 4.17 6.69
N GLN A 692 -4.01 3.49 7.41
CA GLN A 692 -3.62 2.58 8.49
C GLN A 692 -2.78 1.44 7.94
N TYR A 693 -3.27 0.72 6.93
CA TYR A 693 -2.56 -0.43 6.37
C TYR A 693 -1.51 -0.05 5.32
N GLY A 694 -1.47 1.20 4.88
CA GLY A 694 -0.58 1.66 3.83
C GLY A 694 -0.88 0.98 2.49
N VAL A 695 -2.16 1.00 2.10
CA VAL A 695 -2.68 0.34 0.91
C VAL A 695 -2.11 0.97 -0.35
N THR A 696 -1.40 0.19 -1.15
CA THR A 696 -0.89 0.64 -2.45
C THR A 696 -1.72 0.13 -3.62
N VAL A 697 -2.36 -1.03 -3.47
CA VAL A 697 -3.17 -1.66 -4.50
C VAL A 697 -4.55 -2.00 -3.96
N VAL A 698 -5.61 -1.47 -4.57
CA VAL A 698 -6.99 -1.78 -4.20
C VAL A 698 -7.56 -2.79 -5.19
N SER A 699 -8.03 -3.94 -4.70
CA SER A 699 -8.78 -4.86 -5.55
C SER A 699 -10.27 -4.52 -5.53
N TYR A 700 -10.90 -4.54 -6.70
CA TYR A 700 -12.33 -4.27 -6.86
C TYR A 700 -13.01 -5.34 -7.74
N THR A 701 -14.35 -5.35 -7.71
CA THR A 701 -15.17 -6.05 -8.69
C THR A 701 -16.35 -5.18 -9.11
N TRP A 702 -16.67 -5.13 -10.40
CA TRP A 702 -17.82 -4.40 -10.93
C TRP A 702 -17.92 -2.95 -10.44
N ALA A 703 -19.12 -2.53 -10.03
CA ALA A 703 -19.39 -1.19 -9.53
C ALA A 703 -19.08 -1.04 -8.03
N MET A 704 -18.30 -1.94 -7.41
CA MET A 704 -18.01 -1.91 -5.98
C MET A 704 -17.47 -0.56 -5.50
N MET A 705 -16.67 0.13 -6.31
CA MET A 705 -16.11 1.44 -5.92
C MET A 705 -17.14 2.58 -5.93
N HIS A 706 -18.36 2.35 -6.43
CA HIS A 706 -19.42 3.36 -6.51
C HIS A 706 -19.75 3.95 -5.14
N GLU A 707 -19.99 3.09 -4.13
CA GLU A 707 -20.35 3.52 -2.77
C GLU A 707 -19.28 4.37 -2.09
N VAL A 708 -18.00 4.14 -2.40
CA VAL A 708 -16.89 4.93 -1.84
C VAL A 708 -16.75 6.27 -2.56
N ILE A 709 -16.83 6.26 -3.89
CA ILE A 709 -16.60 7.46 -4.70
C ILE A 709 -17.72 8.49 -4.52
N ASP A 710 -18.94 8.02 -4.27
CA ASP A 710 -20.12 8.86 -4.13
C ASP A 710 -20.36 9.32 -2.68
N ASP A 711 -19.58 8.81 -1.71
CA ASP A 711 -19.66 9.25 -0.34
C ASP A 711 -19.16 10.71 -0.20
N PRO A 712 -20.01 11.67 0.20
CA PRO A 712 -19.60 13.06 0.43
C PRO A 712 -18.56 13.21 1.55
N SER A 713 -18.42 12.21 2.43
CA SER A 713 -17.44 12.19 3.52
C SER A 713 -16.03 11.79 3.06
N LEU A 714 -15.87 11.30 1.81
CA LEU A 714 -14.60 10.86 1.26
C LEU A 714 -13.57 12.00 1.25
N ALA A 715 -12.68 11.97 2.24
CA ALA A 715 -11.61 12.95 2.42
C ALA A 715 -10.23 12.27 2.39
N LEU A 716 -9.71 12.04 1.18
CA LEU A 716 -8.40 11.39 0.95
C LEU A 716 -7.19 12.24 1.40
N GLY A 717 -7.41 13.52 1.74
CA GLY A 717 -6.32 14.49 1.90
C GLY A 717 -5.62 14.81 0.57
N ALA A 718 -4.52 15.56 0.62
CA ALA A 718 -3.71 15.85 -0.57
C ALA A 718 -2.88 14.63 -1.05
N HIS A 719 -2.70 13.62 -0.19
CA HIS A 719 -1.86 12.46 -0.48
C HIS A 719 -2.47 11.16 0.03
N HIS A 720 -2.40 10.12 -0.80
CA HIS A 720 -2.73 8.75 -0.42
C HIS A 720 -1.68 7.76 -0.97
N PRO A 721 -1.50 6.59 -0.34
CA PRO A 721 -0.54 5.57 -0.81
C PRO A 721 -1.00 4.77 -2.03
N VAL A 722 -2.29 4.85 -2.39
CA VAL A 722 -2.86 4.05 -3.49
C VAL A 722 -2.22 4.46 -4.83
N ARG A 723 -1.64 3.49 -5.54
CA ARG A 723 -1.07 3.65 -6.89
C ARG A 723 -1.88 2.94 -7.96
N LEU A 724 -2.70 1.95 -7.58
CA LEU A 724 -3.34 1.05 -8.54
C LEU A 724 -4.67 0.51 -8.00
N PHE A 725 -5.68 0.52 -8.86
CA PHE A 725 -6.89 -0.30 -8.72
C PHE A 725 -6.80 -1.48 -9.69
N ILE A 726 -7.07 -2.70 -9.23
CA ILE A 726 -7.01 -3.89 -10.08
C ILE A 726 -8.25 -4.77 -9.91
N GLY A 727 -8.87 -5.13 -11.02
CA GLY A 727 -10.15 -5.83 -10.97
C GLY A 727 -10.74 -6.09 -12.35
N SER A 728 -12.04 -6.37 -12.36
CA SER A 728 -12.79 -6.69 -13.57
C SER A 728 -14.22 -6.15 -13.50
N GLY A 729 -14.68 -5.58 -14.60
CA GLY A 729 -16.07 -5.15 -14.82
C GLY A 729 -16.38 -3.71 -14.38
N MET A 730 -15.39 -2.83 -14.23
CA MET A 730 -15.66 -1.46 -13.78
C MET A 730 -16.39 -0.68 -14.88
N PRO A 731 -17.57 -0.10 -14.61
CA PRO A 731 -18.24 0.79 -15.56
C PRO A 731 -17.31 1.96 -15.97
N SER A 732 -17.30 2.33 -17.26
CA SER A 732 -16.37 3.34 -17.79
C SER A 732 -16.52 4.71 -17.13
N GLY A 733 -17.75 5.12 -16.79
CA GLY A 733 -18.04 6.33 -16.02
C GLY A 733 -17.40 6.28 -14.62
N LEU A 734 -17.60 5.18 -13.90
CA LEU A 734 -17.00 4.97 -12.57
C LEU A 734 -15.46 4.94 -12.64
N TRP A 735 -14.87 4.30 -13.66
CA TRP A 735 -13.42 4.27 -13.86
C TRP A 735 -12.82 5.68 -13.92
N ARG A 736 -13.40 6.58 -14.71
CA ARG A 736 -12.92 7.97 -14.81
C ARG A 736 -12.94 8.65 -13.44
N ARG A 737 -14.06 8.55 -12.73
CA ARG A 737 -14.22 9.14 -11.39
C ARG A 737 -13.22 8.57 -10.38
N VAL A 738 -12.96 7.26 -10.40
CA VAL A 738 -11.94 6.62 -9.54
C VAL A 738 -10.56 7.19 -9.84
N THR A 739 -10.15 7.24 -11.11
CA THR A 739 -8.84 7.77 -11.51
C THR A 739 -8.71 9.26 -11.16
N GLU A 740 -9.77 10.04 -11.34
CA GLU A 740 -9.79 11.48 -10.99
C GLU A 740 -9.68 11.71 -9.48
N ARG A 741 -10.45 10.96 -8.67
CA ARG A 741 -10.46 11.10 -7.21
C ARG A 741 -9.19 10.59 -6.55
N PHE A 742 -8.55 9.58 -7.13
CA PHE A 742 -7.34 8.95 -6.60
C PHE A 742 -6.09 9.28 -7.42
N ALA A 743 -6.03 10.41 -8.11
CA ALA A 743 -4.86 10.78 -8.90
C ALA A 743 -3.59 10.80 -8.01
N PRO A 744 -2.46 10.17 -8.43
CA PRO A 744 -2.15 9.66 -9.76
C PRO A 744 -2.41 8.15 -9.96
N ALA A 745 -3.22 7.50 -9.14
CA ALA A 745 -3.53 6.09 -9.29
C ALA A 745 -4.18 5.79 -10.65
N HIS A 746 -3.88 4.60 -11.18
CA HIS A 746 -4.47 4.09 -12.41
C HIS A 746 -5.29 2.83 -12.14
N VAL A 747 -6.03 2.37 -13.15
CA VAL A 747 -6.82 1.14 -13.08
C VAL A 747 -6.25 0.15 -14.09
N VAL A 748 -6.04 -1.08 -13.64
CA VAL A 748 -5.76 -2.23 -14.51
C VAL A 748 -6.99 -3.13 -14.50
N GLU A 749 -7.63 -3.22 -15.64
CA GLU A 749 -8.75 -4.13 -15.86
C GLU A 749 -8.28 -5.39 -16.58
N PHE A 750 -8.79 -6.55 -16.15
CA PHE A 750 -8.57 -7.81 -16.84
C PHE A 750 -9.89 -8.52 -17.16
N PHE A 751 -9.84 -9.36 -18.18
CA PHE A 751 -10.85 -10.33 -18.53
C PHE A 751 -10.23 -11.71 -18.42
N ALA A 752 -10.93 -12.65 -17.78
CA ALA A 752 -10.51 -14.03 -17.73
C ALA A 752 -11.73 -14.96 -17.75
N THR A 753 -11.68 -16.00 -18.57
CA THR A 753 -12.67 -17.08 -18.52
C THR A 753 -12.52 -17.90 -17.24
N THR A 754 -13.57 -18.64 -16.89
CA THR A 754 -13.53 -19.50 -15.67
C THR A 754 -12.44 -20.55 -15.79
N ASP A 755 -12.31 -21.20 -16.94
CA ASP A 755 -11.26 -22.18 -17.25
C ASP A 755 -9.86 -21.56 -17.39
N GLY A 756 -9.77 -20.24 -17.59
CA GLY A 756 -8.52 -19.50 -17.75
C GLY A 756 -7.88 -19.60 -19.12
N GLU A 757 -8.58 -20.17 -20.10
CA GLU A 757 -8.05 -20.34 -21.47
C GLU A 757 -7.86 -18.99 -22.18
N ALA A 758 -8.77 -18.04 -21.95
CA ALA A 758 -8.64 -16.67 -22.43
C ALA A 758 -8.38 -15.72 -21.26
N VAL A 759 -7.24 -15.03 -21.29
CA VAL A 759 -6.89 -13.95 -20.34
C VAL A 759 -6.41 -12.73 -21.12
N LEU A 760 -7.06 -11.60 -20.88
CA LEU A 760 -6.73 -10.30 -21.45
C LEU A 760 -6.52 -9.30 -20.31
N ALA A 761 -5.58 -8.36 -20.47
CA ALA A 761 -5.38 -7.30 -19.50
C ALA A 761 -5.07 -5.95 -20.17
N ASN A 762 -5.71 -4.90 -19.66
CA ASN A 762 -5.46 -3.52 -20.00
C ASN A 762 -4.43 -2.93 -19.03
N VAL A 763 -3.16 -3.30 -19.23
CA VAL A 763 -2.06 -2.93 -18.33
C VAL A 763 -1.74 -1.44 -18.39
N SER A 764 -1.87 -0.81 -19.57
CA SER A 764 -1.63 0.63 -19.70
C SER A 764 -2.72 1.47 -19.04
N GLY A 765 -3.95 0.94 -18.92
CA GLY A 765 -5.11 1.65 -18.40
C GLY A 765 -5.52 2.85 -19.26
N THR A 766 -4.94 3.03 -20.45
CA THR A 766 -5.12 4.22 -21.29
C THR A 766 -6.45 4.24 -22.01
N LYS A 767 -6.90 3.08 -22.49
CA LYS A 767 -8.19 2.91 -23.18
C LYS A 767 -9.23 2.39 -22.19
N ILE A 768 -9.92 3.31 -21.51
CA ILE A 768 -10.97 2.97 -20.52
C ILE A 768 -12.02 2.07 -21.17
N GLY A 769 -12.38 0.96 -20.51
CA GLY A 769 -13.36 -0.02 -21.01
C GLY A 769 -12.80 -1.09 -21.95
N SER A 770 -11.58 -0.92 -22.47
CA SER A 770 -10.90 -1.99 -23.19
C SER A 770 -10.49 -3.11 -22.21
N LYS A 771 -10.61 -4.37 -22.65
CA LYS A 771 -10.06 -5.53 -21.94
C LYS A 771 -8.58 -5.76 -22.25
N GLY A 772 -7.98 -4.90 -23.08
CA GLY A 772 -6.57 -4.86 -23.38
C GLY A 772 -6.12 -6.00 -24.28
N ARG A 773 -4.99 -6.64 -23.93
CA ARG A 773 -4.32 -7.64 -24.80
C ARG A 773 -3.98 -8.91 -24.03
N PRO A 774 -3.72 -10.01 -24.74
CA PRO A 774 -3.17 -11.22 -24.13
C PRO A 774 -1.84 -10.91 -23.42
N LEU A 775 -1.68 -11.40 -22.19
CA LEU A 775 -0.43 -11.24 -21.45
C LEU A 775 0.69 -12.09 -22.08
N PRO A 776 1.95 -11.62 -22.07
CA PRO A 776 3.09 -12.43 -22.52
C PRO A 776 3.17 -13.77 -21.75
N GLY A 777 3.25 -14.88 -22.47
CA GLY A 777 3.22 -16.24 -21.89
C GLY A 777 1.82 -16.79 -21.59
N GLY A 778 0.75 -16.01 -21.83
CA GLY A 778 -0.64 -16.48 -21.77
C GLY A 778 -1.05 -17.32 -22.99
N GLY A 779 -2.25 -17.90 -22.90
CA GLY A 779 -2.87 -18.68 -23.98
C GLY A 779 -3.01 -17.87 -25.28
N LYS A 780 -2.85 -18.54 -26.43
CA LYS A 780 -3.05 -17.88 -27.73
C LYS A 780 -4.54 -17.67 -27.95
N VAL A 781 -4.97 -16.43 -28.19
CA VAL A 781 -6.37 -16.10 -28.50
C VAL A 781 -6.53 -15.56 -29.92
N ARG A 782 -7.70 -15.75 -30.51
CA ARG A 782 -8.11 -15.20 -31.80
C ARG A 782 -9.59 -14.84 -31.79
N LEU A 783 -9.98 -13.89 -32.64
CA LEU A 783 -11.37 -13.60 -32.94
C LEU A 783 -11.76 -14.33 -34.22
N ALA A 784 -12.64 -15.32 -34.10
CA ALA A 784 -13.32 -15.90 -35.24
C ALA A 784 -14.37 -14.91 -35.75
N ALA A 785 -14.36 -14.58 -37.04
CA ALA A 785 -15.37 -13.73 -37.65
C ALA A 785 -16.76 -14.33 -37.40
N TYR A 786 -17.68 -13.49 -36.97
CA TYR A 786 -18.96 -13.93 -36.43
C TYR A 786 -20.10 -13.05 -36.93
N ASP A 787 -21.16 -13.69 -37.40
CA ASP A 787 -22.42 -13.01 -37.70
C ASP A 787 -23.36 -13.11 -36.49
N PRO A 788 -23.59 -12.00 -35.76
CA PRO A 788 -24.46 -11.99 -34.60
C PRO A 788 -25.95 -12.11 -34.95
N VAL A 789 -26.35 -11.73 -36.17
CA VAL A 789 -27.76 -11.79 -36.62
C VAL A 789 -28.14 -13.24 -36.89
N ASP A 790 -27.33 -13.97 -37.64
CA ASP A 790 -27.61 -15.37 -37.98
C ASP A 790 -27.06 -16.38 -36.94
N ASP A 791 -26.31 -15.91 -35.93
CA ASP A 791 -25.68 -16.72 -34.88
C ASP A 791 -24.61 -17.72 -35.38
N VAL A 792 -23.93 -17.38 -36.48
CA VAL A 792 -23.00 -18.26 -37.19
C VAL A 792 -21.57 -17.73 -37.21
N ILE A 793 -20.60 -18.66 -37.17
CA ILE A 793 -19.20 -18.36 -37.44
C ILE A 793 -19.00 -18.31 -38.96
N ILE A 794 -18.28 -17.31 -39.44
CA ILE A 794 -18.07 -17.07 -40.87
C ILE A 794 -16.86 -17.88 -41.36
N GLU A 795 -17.09 -18.74 -42.35
CA GLU A 795 -16.06 -19.54 -43.02
C GLU A 795 -15.59 -18.89 -44.32
N GLY A 796 -14.34 -19.14 -44.72
CA GLY A 796 -13.75 -18.74 -45.98
C GLY A 796 -14.03 -19.75 -47.10
N GLU A 797 -13.63 -19.41 -48.32
CA GLU A 797 -13.75 -20.31 -49.48
C GLU A 797 -12.91 -21.60 -49.33
N ASP A 798 -11.94 -21.60 -48.43
CA ASP A 798 -11.08 -22.74 -48.09
C ASP A 798 -11.70 -23.68 -47.02
N GLY A 799 -12.89 -23.35 -46.51
CA GLY A 799 -13.58 -24.12 -45.47
C GLY A 799 -13.04 -23.91 -44.06
N PHE A 800 -12.15 -22.93 -43.83
CA PHE A 800 -11.69 -22.53 -42.50
C PHE A 800 -12.39 -21.26 -42.02
N VAL A 801 -12.47 -21.09 -40.71
CA VAL A 801 -13.05 -19.90 -40.08
C VAL A 801 -12.20 -18.66 -40.40
N GLN A 802 -12.86 -17.59 -40.84
CA GLN A 802 -12.19 -16.32 -41.09
C GLN A 802 -11.79 -15.65 -39.76
N ILE A 803 -10.67 -14.92 -39.76
CA ILE A 803 -10.28 -14.09 -38.61
C ILE A 803 -10.98 -12.73 -38.75
N ALA A 804 -11.66 -12.30 -37.70
CA ALA A 804 -12.32 -10.98 -37.67
C ALA A 804 -11.29 -9.86 -37.89
N LYS A 805 -11.58 -8.94 -38.81
CA LYS A 805 -10.74 -7.76 -39.06
C LYS A 805 -10.95 -6.72 -37.95
N PRO A 806 -10.07 -5.71 -37.83
CA PRO A 806 -10.29 -4.60 -36.91
C PRO A 806 -11.69 -3.98 -37.09
N GLY A 807 -12.41 -3.78 -35.98
CA GLY A 807 -13.79 -3.27 -35.96
C GLY A 807 -14.90 -4.31 -36.21
N GLU A 808 -14.59 -5.48 -36.78
CA GLU A 808 -15.57 -6.54 -37.01
C GLU A 808 -15.89 -7.31 -35.71
N VAL A 809 -17.13 -7.78 -35.59
CA VAL A 809 -17.55 -8.65 -34.49
C VAL A 809 -16.89 -10.01 -34.65
N GLY A 810 -16.34 -10.52 -33.56
CA GLY A 810 -15.82 -11.87 -33.54
C GLY A 810 -16.05 -12.59 -32.22
N LEU A 811 -16.15 -13.92 -32.33
CA LEU A 811 -16.21 -14.82 -31.19
C LEU A 811 -14.79 -15.07 -30.68
N LEU A 812 -14.55 -14.80 -29.40
CA LEU A 812 -13.24 -14.99 -28.80
C LEU A 812 -12.97 -16.48 -28.56
N LEU A 813 -11.95 -16.99 -29.25
CA LEU A 813 -11.46 -18.36 -29.16
C LEU A 813 -10.08 -18.37 -28.50
N ALA A 814 -9.84 -19.33 -27.63
CA ALA A 814 -8.55 -19.59 -27.00
C ALA A 814 -8.00 -20.94 -27.43
N LYS A 815 -6.70 -21.00 -27.71
CA LYS A 815 -6.02 -22.26 -28.00
C LYS A 815 -5.58 -22.90 -26.68
N PRO A 816 -6.10 -24.09 -26.33
CA PRO A 816 -5.74 -24.74 -25.09
C PRO A 816 -4.26 -25.14 -25.11
N PRO A 817 -3.53 -24.98 -24.00
CA PRO A 817 -2.12 -25.35 -23.89
C PRO A 817 -1.91 -26.87 -23.79
N GLY A 818 -2.94 -27.64 -23.46
CA GLY A 818 -2.88 -29.09 -23.22
C GLY A 818 -4.24 -29.77 -23.31
N ASP A 819 -4.49 -30.72 -22.41
CA ASP A 819 -5.76 -31.45 -22.34
C ASP A 819 -6.92 -30.50 -22.06
N VAL A 820 -8.00 -30.68 -22.81
CA VAL A 820 -9.17 -29.81 -22.77
C VAL A 820 -10.23 -30.44 -21.89
N ASP A 821 -10.85 -29.64 -21.02
CA ASP A 821 -12.02 -30.07 -20.26
C ASP A 821 -13.08 -30.63 -21.22
N PRO A 822 -13.56 -31.88 -21.04
CA PRO A 822 -14.62 -32.45 -21.86
C PRO A 822 -15.90 -31.61 -21.90
N ALA A 823 -16.15 -30.77 -20.90
CA ALA A 823 -17.30 -29.86 -20.84
C ALA A 823 -17.06 -28.53 -21.58
N ALA A 824 -15.84 -28.23 -22.02
CA ALA A 824 -15.54 -27.00 -22.75
C ALA A 824 -16.14 -27.03 -24.17
N ALA A 825 -16.45 -25.84 -24.70
CA ALA A 825 -16.94 -25.68 -26.07
C ALA A 825 -15.79 -25.81 -27.08
N VAL A 826 -15.31 -27.05 -27.28
CA VAL A 826 -14.18 -27.37 -28.15
C VAL A 826 -14.58 -27.32 -29.63
N ARG A 827 -13.79 -26.61 -30.43
CA ARG A 827 -13.87 -26.53 -31.88
C ARG A 827 -12.59 -27.10 -32.47
N ARG A 828 -12.70 -27.92 -33.52
CA ARG A 828 -11.55 -28.56 -34.20
C ARG A 828 -11.54 -28.18 -35.67
N GLY A 829 -10.35 -28.01 -36.24
CA GLY A 829 -10.21 -27.63 -37.66
C GLY A 829 -10.73 -26.22 -37.94
N VAL A 830 -10.53 -25.30 -37.02
CA VAL A 830 -11.06 -23.94 -37.03
C VAL A 830 -10.31 -23.06 -38.03
N PHE A 831 -9.01 -22.80 -37.79
CA PHE A 831 -8.22 -21.94 -38.67
C PHE A 831 -7.23 -22.72 -39.55
N ALA A 832 -7.05 -24.01 -39.26
CA ALA A 832 -6.17 -24.91 -40.00
C ALA A 832 -6.57 -26.37 -39.74
N PRO A 833 -6.20 -27.32 -40.63
CA PRO A 833 -6.47 -28.74 -40.40
C PRO A 833 -5.93 -29.22 -39.04
N GLY A 834 -6.80 -29.84 -38.24
CA GLY A 834 -6.42 -30.47 -36.97
C GLY A 834 -6.06 -29.53 -35.82
N ASP A 835 -6.22 -28.21 -35.97
CA ASP A 835 -6.11 -27.31 -34.82
C ASP A 835 -7.30 -27.49 -33.86
N THR A 836 -7.14 -27.03 -32.61
CA THR A 836 -8.17 -27.12 -31.58
C THR A 836 -8.23 -25.80 -30.84
N TRP A 837 -9.44 -25.30 -30.64
CA TRP A 837 -9.74 -24.05 -29.97
C TRP A 837 -10.93 -24.23 -29.03
N VAL A 838 -10.95 -23.49 -27.93
CA VAL A 838 -12.05 -23.43 -26.97
C VAL A 838 -12.75 -22.10 -27.16
N SER A 839 -14.07 -22.14 -27.31
CA SER A 839 -14.88 -20.94 -27.34
C SER A 839 -15.09 -20.38 -25.93
N SER A 840 -14.88 -19.08 -25.78
CA SER A 840 -15.22 -18.36 -24.55
C SER A 840 -16.71 -17.97 -24.47
N GLU A 841 -17.47 -18.19 -25.55
CA GLU A 841 -18.86 -17.71 -25.72
C GLU A 841 -19.01 -16.18 -25.52
N SER A 842 -17.92 -15.43 -25.68
CA SER A 842 -17.88 -13.97 -25.54
C SER A 842 -17.58 -13.30 -26.88
N LEU A 843 -18.34 -12.27 -27.21
CA LEU A 843 -18.23 -11.48 -28.43
C LEU A 843 -17.36 -10.26 -28.18
N PHE A 844 -16.44 -10.00 -29.11
CA PHE A 844 -15.46 -8.94 -29.03
C PHE A 844 -15.29 -8.24 -30.38
N ARG A 845 -14.79 -7.00 -30.32
CA ARG A 845 -14.09 -6.34 -31.42
C ARG A 845 -12.62 -6.19 -31.08
N ARG A 846 -11.79 -6.14 -32.11
CA ARG A 846 -10.39 -5.72 -31.98
C ARG A 846 -10.22 -4.37 -32.68
N ASP A 847 -9.56 -3.42 -32.03
CA ASP A 847 -9.24 -2.14 -32.66
C ASP A 847 -7.95 -2.19 -33.49
N GLU A 848 -7.60 -1.08 -34.15
CA GLU A 848 -6.42 -0.98 -35.02
C GLU A 848 -5.10 -1.15 -34.26
N ASP A 849 -5.05 -0.74 -32.99
CA ASP A 849 -3.86 -0.93 -32.14
C ASP A 849 -3.75 -2.38 -31.63
N GLY A 850 -4.83 -3.16 -31.78
CA GLY A 850 -4.92 -4.56 -31.43
C GLY A 850 -5.49 -4.85 -30.03
N ASP A 851 -6.12 -3.87 -29.40
CA ASP A 851 -6.80 -4.02 -28.11
C ASP A 851 -8.21 -4.61 -28.29
N PHE A 852 -8.62 -5.43 -27.33
CA PHE A 852 -9.88 -6.16 -27.35
C PHE A 852 -10.97 -5.40 -26.58
N TRP A 853 -12.12 -5.24 -27.21
CA TRP A 853 -13.30 -4.55 -26.68
C TRP A 853 -14.44 -5.54 -26.57
N MET A 854 -14.87 -5.85 -25.35
CA MET A 854 -15.97 -6.79 -25.14
C MET A 854 -17.28 -6.14 -25.55
N LEU A 855 -18.09 -6.86 -26.33
CA LEU A 855 -19.43 -6.43 -26.71
C LEU A 855 -20.48 -7.01 -25.77
N ASP A 856 -20.50 -8.34 -25.64
CA ASP A 856 -21.40 -9.08 -24.75
C ASP A 856 -21.01 -10.57 -24.72
N GLY A 857 -21.73 -11.39 -23.96
CA GLY A 857 -21.81 -12.83 -24.18
C GLY A 857 -22.68 -13.15 -25.41
N ARG A 858 -22.37 -14.25 -26.10
CA ARG A 858 -23.17 -14.72 -27.24
C ARG A 858 -24.64 -14.93 -26.87
N ASN A 859 -24.90 -15.45 -25.68
CA ASN A 859 -26.25 -15.75 -25.17
C ASN A 859 -26.92 -14.56 -24.46
N THR A 860 -26.24 -13.41 -24.35
CA THR A 860 -26.76 -12.22 -23.67
C THR A 860 -26.93 -11.03 -24.60
N ALA A 861 -26.40 -11.10 -25.83
CA ALA A 861 -26.68 -10.14 -26.89
C ALA A 861 -28.20 -10.09 -27.19
N ILE A 862 -28.75 -8.89 -27.31
CA ILE A 862 -30.19 -8.66 -27.42
C ILE A 862 -30.55 -8.54 -28.90
N ARG A 863 -31.40 -9.44 -29.39
CA ARG A 863 -31.87 -9.46 -30.78
C ARG A 863 -33.11 -8.60 -30.90
N THR A 864 -33.02 -7.50 -31.65
CA THR A 864 -34.09 -6.55 -31.89
C THR A 864 -34.55 -6.61 -33.34
N ALA A 865 -35.64 -5.92 -33.68
CA ALA A 865 -36.15 -5.89 -35.05
C ALA A 865 -35.21 -5.19 -36.05
N HIS A 866 -34.35 -4.27 -35.57
CA HIS A 866 -33.40 -3.51 -36.40
C HIS A 866 -31.94 -3.97 -36.28
N GLY A 867 -31.64 -4.97 -35.46
CA GLY A 867 -30.29 -5.51 -35.33
C GLY A 867 -30.00 -6.21 -34.00
N VAL A 868 -28.74 -6.20 -33.59
CA VAL A 868 -28.28 -6.83 -32.34
C VAL A 868 -27.67 -5.77 -31.45
N VAL A 869 -28.28 -5.56 -30.29
CA VAL A 869 -27.83 -4.59 -29.28
C VAL A 869 -27.00 -5.31 -28.23
N TYR A 870 -25.84 -4.74 -27.93
CA TYR A 870 -24.89 -5.28 -26.95
C TYR A 870 -24.92 -4.46 -25.66
N ALA A 871 -25.17 -5.10 -24.52
CA ALA A 871 -25.35 -4.39 -23.25
C ALA A 871 -24.05 -3.76 -22.75
N GLU A 872 -22.91 -4.47 -22.82
CA GLU A 872 -21.61 -3.94 -22.37
C GLU A 872 -21.15 -2.78 -23.28
N ALA A 873 -21.32 -2.91 -24.60
CA ALA A 873 -20.97 -1.85 -25.54
C ALA A 873 -21.85 -0.59 -25.33
N THR A 874 -23.14 -0.79 -25.05
CA THR A 874 -24.07 0.31 -24.73
C THR A 874 -23.67 1.02 -23.43
N SER A 875 -23.35 0.24 -22.39
CA SER A 875 -22.85 0.76 -21.11
C SER A 875 -21.55 1.54 -21.29
N HIS A 876 -20.62 1.04 -22.10
CA HIS A 876 -19.37 1.71 -22.41
C HIS A 876 -19.59 3.07 -23.09
N ALA A 877 -20.43 3.10 -24.14
CA ALA A 877 -20.75 4.29 -24.91
C ALA A 877 -21.39 5.38 -24.05
N LEU A 878 -22.47 5.04 -23.34
CA LEU A 878 -23.18 5.98 -22.46
C LEU A 878 -22.35 6.39 -21.24
N GLY A 879 -21.49 5.50 -20.74
CA GLY A 879 -20.58 5.82 -19.66
C GLY A 879 -19.59 6.93 -20.00
N SER A 880 -19.41 7.33 -21.27
CA SER A 880 -18.63 8.50 -21.68
C SER A 880 -19.28 9.85 -21.36
N VAL A 881 -20.60 9.87 -21.14
CA VAL A 881 -21.34 11.08 -20.80
C VAL A 881 -21.16 11.37 -19.31
N SER A 882 -20.57 12.52 -18.97
CA SER A 882 -20.24 12.87 -17.58
C SER A 882 -21.46 12.95 -16.66
N ALA A 883 -22.64 13.30 -17.19
CA ALA A 883 -23.91 13.36 -16.46
C ALA A 883 -24.46 11.98 -16.03
N ILE A 884 -24.00 10.90 -16.68
CA ILE A 884 -24.45 9.53 -16.44
C ILE A 884 -23.58 8.85 -15.38
N ASP A 885 -24.22 8.22 -14.41
CA ASP A 885 -23.57 7.51 -13.32
C ASP A 885 -23.51 5.99 -13.56
N LEU A 886 -24.68 5.36 -13.71
CA LEU A 886 -24.81 3.92 -13.94
C LEU A 886 -25.67 3.65 -15.19
N VAL A 887 -25.32 2.58 -15.90
CA VAL A 887 -26.02 2.13 -17.10
C VAL A 887 -26.25 0.63 -17.01
N ALA A 888 -27.45 0.19 -17.36
CA ALA A 888 -27.75 -1.22 -17.53
C ALA A 888 -28.76 -1.43 -18.66
N THR A 889 -28.43 -2.31 -19.60
CA THR A 889 -29.28 -2.65 -20.74
C THR A 889 -29.85 -4.05 -20.55
N TYR A 890 -31.14 -4.22 -20.85
CA TYR A 890 -31.86 -5.48 -20.69
C TYR A 890 -32.90 -5.67 -21.81
N PRO A 891 -33.18 -6.92 -22.19
CA PRO A 891 -34.24 -7.22 -23.15
C PRO A 891 -35.62 -7.15 -22.48
N VAL A 892 -36.60 -6.66 -23.23
CA VAL A 892 -38.03 -6.84 -22.97
C VAL A 892 -38.63 -7.61 -24.13
N GLU A 893 -39.23 -8.77 -23.85
CA GLU A 893 -39.79 -9.63 -24.90
C GLU A 893 -40.95 -8.94 -25.63
N SER A 894 -40.97 -9.02 -26.96
CA SER A 894 -41.95 -8.36 -27.83
C SER A 894 -42.16 -9.13 -29.14
N GLY A 895 -43.04 -10.15 -29.11
CA GLY A 895 -43.31 -10.98 -30.29
C GLY A 895 -42.13 -11.92 -30.61
N GLU A 896 -41.67 -11.92 -31.87
CA GLU A 896 -40.51 -12.73 -32.31
C GLU A 896 -39.14 -12.07 -32.05
N ALA A 897 -39.12 -10.81 -31.59
CA ALA A 897 -37.91 -10.07 -31.25
C ALA A 897 -37.98 -9.50 -29.83
N SER A 898 -36.86 -9.01 -29.30
CA SER A 898 -36.83 -8.26 -28.05
C SER A 898 -36.68 -6.76 -28.31
N VAL A 899 -37.19 -5.93 -27.42
CA VAL A 899 -36.87 -4.50 -27.35
C VAL A 899 -35.72 -4.31 -26.36
N ALA A 900 -34.61 -3.72 -26.81
CA ALA A 900 -33.47 -3.41 -25.97
C ALA A 900 -33.72 -2.11 -25.19
N VAL A 901 -33.93 -2.24 -23.88
CA VAL A 901 -34.16 -1.10 -22.99
C VAL A 901 -32.91 -0.82 -22.16
N THR A 902 -32.44 0.41 -22.21
CA THR A 902 -31.31 0.90 -21.41
C THR A 902 -31.78 1.81 -20.29
N ALA A 903 -31.59 1.36 -19.06
CA ALA A 903 -31.80 2.17 -17.87
C ALA A 903 -30.52 2.96 -17.52
N VAL A 904 -30.70 4.24 -17.25
CA VAL A 904 -29.63 5.19 -16.94
C VAL A 904 -29.92 5.86 -15.60
N VAL A 905 -28.95 5.85 -14.70
CA VAL A 905 -28.97 6.67 -13.48
C VAL A 905 -28.11 7.90 -13.75
N LEU A 906 -28.62 9.08 -13.39
CA LEU A 906 -27.90 10.34 -13.53
C LEU A 906 -27.21 10.72 -12.24
N ARG A 907 -26.11 11.48 -12.34
CA ARG A 907 -25.51 12.09 -11.16
C ARG A 907 -26.46 13.11 -10.53
N PRO A 908 -26.35 13.37 -9.21
CA PRO A 908 -27.22 14.34 -8.54
C PRO A 908 -27.19 15.72 -9.21
N GLY A 909 -28.37 16.23 -9.59
CA GLY A 909 -28.54 17.55 -10.21
C GLY A 909 -28.27 17.62 -11.72
N GLU A 910 -27.84 16.53 -12.35
CA GLU A 910 -27.58 16.48 -13.79
C GLU A 910 -28.84 16.15 -14.61
N ALA A 911 -28.79 16.48 -15.90
CA ALA A 911 -29.80 16.12 -16.88
C ALA A 911 -29.11 15.68 -18.19
N ILE A 912 -29.81 14.84 -18.97
CA ILE A 912 -29.36 14.44 -20.30
C ILE A 912 -30.42 14.82 -21.34
N SER A 913 -29.95 15.10 -22.55
CA SER A 913 -30.72 15.46 -23.72
C SER A 913 -30.51 14.43 -24.85
N PRO A 914 -31.36 14.44 -25.90
CA PRO A 914 -31.12 13.63 -27.08
C PRO A 914 -29.77 13.88 -27.77
N ALA A 915 -29.22 15.10 -27.66
CA ALA A 915 -27.93 15.44 -28.22
C ALA A 915 -26.79 14.69 -27.50
N ASP A 916 -26.87 14.56 -26.18
CA ASP A 916 -25.90 13.80 -25.38
C ASP A 916 -25.94 12.30 -25.75
N LEU A 917 -27.14 11.76 -26.01
CA LEU A 917 -27.29 10.39 -26.51
C LEU A 917 -26.70 10.23 -27.92
N ALA A 918 -26.93 11.20 -28.80
CA ALA A 918 -26.36 11.17 -30.15
C ALA A 918 -24.82 11.24 -30.14
N GLU A 919 -24.24 12.04 -29.24
CA GLU A 919 -22.79 12.11 -29.03
C GLU A 919 -22.24 10.78 -28.48
N ALA A 920 -22.89 10.21 -27.47
CA ALA A 920 -22.47 8.93 -26.87
C ALA A 920 -22.44 7.78 -27.89
N PHE A 921 -23.41 7.75 -28.81
CA PHE A 921 -23.54 6.68 -29.81
C PHE A 921 -22.91 7.03 -31.18
N VAL A 922 -22.13 8.11 -31.29
CA VAL A 922 -21.57 8.56 -32.58
C VAL A 922 -20.76 7.48 -33.30
N SER A 923 -20.03 6.66 -32.55
CA SER A 923 -19.20 5.55 -33.04
C SER A 923 -19.90 4.19 -33.01
N VAL A 924 -21.18 4.15 -32.58
CA VAL A 924 -21.97 2.91 -32.48
C VAL A 924 -22.93 2.81 -33.68
N PRO A 925 -22.88 1.73 -34.46
CA PRO A 925 -23.80 1.50 -35.58
C PRO A 925 -25.27 1.58 -35.14
N ILE A 926 -26.16 2.10 -35.98
CA ILE A 926 -27.58 2.27 -35.65
C ILE A 926 -28.24 0.93 -35.27
N SER A 927 -27.87 -0.15 -35.95
CA SER A 927 -28.33 -1.52 -35.69
C SER A 927 -27.91 -2.09 -34.33
N GLU A 928 -27.00 -1.41 -33.61
CA GLU A 928 -26.49 -1.81 -32.29
C GLU A 928 -26.93 -0.88 -31.17
N ARG A 929 -27.65 0.19 -31.50
CA ARG A 929 -28.15 1.17 -30.53
C ARG A 929 -29.41 0.62 -29.86
N PRO A 930 -29.58 0.82 -28.54
CA PRO A 930 -30.76 0.37 -27.83
C PRO A 930 -32.03 1.08 -28.36
N ASP A 931 -33.13 0.34 -28.41
CA ASP A 931 -34.44 0.87 -28.84
C ASP A 931 -34.92 1.99 -27.93
N ILE A 932 -34.71 1.84 -26.63
CA ILE A 932 -35.20 2.79 -25.62
C ILE A 932 -34.09 3.11 -24.62
N VAL A 933 -33.96 4.40 -24.30
CA VAL A 933 -33.17 4.89 -23.17
C VAL A 933 -34.11 5.54 -22.15
N LYS A 934 -34.01 5.16 -20.88
CA LYS A 934 -34.83 5.70 -19.79
C LYS A 934 -33.99 6.07 -18.57
N VAL A 935 -34.24 7.27 -18.05
CA VAL A 935 -33.72 7.64 -16.73
C VAL A 935 -34.52 6.92 -15.64
N VAL A 936 -33.81 6.30 -14.71
CA VAL A 936 -34.36 5.64 -13.53
C VAL A 936 -33.75 6.25 -12.26
N PRO A 937 -34.47 6.25 -11.13
CA PRO A 937 -33.97 6.87 -9.90
C PRO A 937 -32.77 6.12 -9.30
N ASN A 938 -32.69 4.80 -9.48
CA ASN A 938 -31.57 3.98 -9.03
C ASN A 938 -31.47 2.68 -9.85
N LEU A 939 -30.32 2.02 -9.74
CA LEU A 939 -30.10 0.65 -10.18
C LEU A 939 -29.51 -0.13 -8.99
N PRO A 940 -30.26 -1.07 -8.38
CA PRO A 940 -29.73 -1.84 -7.26
C PRO A 940 -28.59 -2.75 -7.73
N PHE A 941 -27.63 -3.00 -6.86
CA PHE A 941 -26.55 -3.94 -7.13
C PHE A 941 -26.91 -5.36 -6.68
N SER A 942 -26.38 -6.36 -7.37
CA SER A 942 -26.30 -7.74 -6.87
C SER A 942 -25.31 -7.83 -5.70
N ALA A 943 -25.29 -8.98 -5.01
CA ALA A 943 -24.26 -9.31 -4.01
C ALA A 943 -22.81 -9.29 -4.57
N THR A 944 -22.64 -9.22 -5.88
CA THR A 944 -21.34 -9.10 -6.57
C THR A 944 -21.13 -7.73 -7.21
N TYR A 945 -21.88 -6.72 -6.76
CA TYR A 945 -21.80 -5.33 -7.21
C TYR A 945 -22.11 -5.10 -8.71
N ARG A 946 -22.87 -6.02 -9.34
CA ARG A 946 -23.38 -5.82 -10.71
C ARG A 946 -24.69 -5.06 -10.67
N PRO A 947 -24.90 -4.03 -11.53
CA PRO A 947 -26.22 -3.43 -11.70
C PRO A 947 -27.26 -4.49 -12.06
N SER A 948 -28.36 -4.54 -11.31
CA SER A 948 -29.45 -5.50 -11.49
C SER A 948 -30.63 -4.85 -12.20
N THR A 949 -31.09 -5.49 -13.27
CA THR A 949 -32.25 -5.06 -14.07
C THR A 949 -33.47 -5.95 -13.88
N THR A 950 -33.42 -6.91 -12.94
CA THR A 950 -34.46 -7.93 -12.75
C THR A 950 -35.86 -7.33 -12.61
N HIS A 951 -36.04 -6.39 -11.67
CA HIS A 951 -37.32 -5.72 -11.44
C HIS A 951 -37.77 -4.86 -12.63
N LEU A 952 -36.81 -4.24 -13.33
CA LEU A 952 -37.11 -3.42 -14.51
C LEU A 952 -37.59 -4.29 -15.67
N ARG A 953 -36.98 -5.46 -15.87
CA ARG A 953 -37.41 -6.45 -16.88
C ARG A 953 -38.80 -6.98 -16.59
N GLU A 954 -39.09 -7.30 -15.33
CA GLU A 954 -40.42 -7.75 -14.89
C GLU A 954 -41.51 -6.69 -15.07
N SER A 955 -41.14 -5.41 -15.08
CA SER A 955 -42.06 -4.28 -15.30
C SER A 955 -42.43 -4.07 -16.77
N GLY A 956 -41.80 -4.78 -17.71
CA GLY A 956 -42.05 -4.68 -19.15
C GLY A 956 -41.59 -3.35 -19.77
N LEU A 957 -42.26 -2.91 -20.83
CA LEU A 957 -41.87 -1.70 -21.56
C LEU A 957 -41.99 -0.44 -20.69
N PRO A 958 -41.00 0.46 -20.75
CA PRO A 958 -41.05 1.71 -20.01
C PRO A 958 -42.12 2.67 -20.57
N LYS A 959 -42.98 3.18 -19.68
CA LYS A 959 -44.00 4.17 -20.03
C LYS A 959 -43.40 5.47 -20.62
N PRO A 960 -44.09 6.13 -21.57
CA PRO A 960 -43.73 7.45 -22.10
C PRO A 960 -43.48 8.50 -21.01
N GLY A 961 -42.45 9.33 -21.19
CA GLY A 961 -42.02 10.29 -20.16
C GLY A 961 -41.14 11.41 -20.71
N ARG A 962 -40.81 12.41 -19.88
CA ARG A 962 -39.84 13.47 -20.26
C ARG A 962 -38.41 12.97 -20.32
N GLN A 963 -38.13 11.86 -19.65
CA GLN A 963 -36.80 11.23 -19.53
C GLN A 963 -36.81 9.80 -20.11
N THR A 964 -37.56 9.62 -21.20
CA THR A 964 -37.65 8.34 -21.90
C THR A 964 -37.62 8.66 -23.38
N TRP A 965 -36.64 8.09 -24.06
CA TRP A 965 -36.36 8.33 -25.47
C TRP A 965 -36.37 7.02 -26.23
N TYR A 966 -36.84 7.05 -27.47
CA TYR A 966 -36.83 5.95 -28.41
C TYR A 966 -35.90 6.26 -29.58
N LEU A 967 -35.25 5.24 -30.13
CA LEU A 967 -34.45 5.33 -31.33
C LEU A 967 -35.37 5.32 -32.56
N ASP A 968 -35.25 6.33 -33.41
CA ASP A 968 -35.77 6.25 -34.78
C ASP A 968 -34.71 5.54 -35.65
N PRO A 969 -34.98 4.32 -36.15
CA PRO A 969 -33.99 3.56 -36.92
C PRO A 969 -33.70 4.16 -38.30
N GLU A 970 -34.58 5.01 -38.85
CA GLU A 970 -34.35 5.65 -40.16
C GLU A 970 -33.37 6.82 -40.07
N SER A 971 -33.57 7.70 -39.08
CA SER A 971 -32.70 8.86 -38.85
C SER A 971 -31.50 8.55 -37.94
N GLY A 972 -31.57 7.46 -37.17
CA GLY A 972 -30.61 7.13 -36.12
C GLY A 972 -30.67 8.06 -34.90
N ALA A 973 -31.67 8.94 -34.82
CA ALA A 973 -31.80 9.93 -33.76
C ALA A 973 -32.70 9.42 -32.62
N TYR A 974 -32.44 9.91 -31.41
CA TYR A 974 -33.31 9.64 -30.25
C TYR A 974 -34.39 10.72 -30.14
N HIS A 975 -35.64 10.30 -30.08
CA HIS A 975 -36.79 11.17 -29.88
C HIS A 975 -37.49 10.82 -28.57
N ARG A 976 -38.22 11.77 -27.99
CA ARG A 976 -39.00 11.50 -26.78
C ARG A 976 -40.04 10.41 -27.08
N LEU A 977 -40.11 9.37 -26.24
CA LEU A 977 -41.09 8.31 -26.39
C LEU A 977 -42.51 8.88 -26.20
N THR A 978 -43.36 8.71 -27.21
CA THR A 978 -44.76 9.16 -27.22
C THR A 978 -45.70 8.00 -26.94
N ALA A 979 -46.96 8.30 -26.56
CA ALA A 979 -47.98 7.25 -26.37
C ALA A 979 -48.21 6.44 -27.65
N ALA A 980 -48.30 7.09 -28.82
CA ALA A 980 -48.50 6.41 -30.09
C ALA A 980 -47.36 5.44 -30.45
N THR A 981 -46.11 5.85 -30.22
CA THR A 981 -44.94 4.98 -30.45
C THR A 981 -44.91 3.82 -29.45
N TYR A 982 -45.28 4.09 -28.19
CA TYR A 982 -45.36 3.06 -27.16
C TYR A 982 -46.43 2.01 -27.45
N ASP A 983 -47.63 2.44 -27.86
CA ASP A 983 -48.72 1.54 -28.24
C ASP A 983 -48.31 0.69 -29.46
N ALA A 984 -47.63 1.27 -30.46
CA ALA A 984 -47.11 0.52 -31.61
C ALA A 984 -46.07 -0.55 -31.22
N LEU A 985 -45.18 -0.25 -30.27
CA LEU A 985 -44.22 -1.22 -29.73
C LEU A 985 -44.91 -2.31 -28.90
N GLN A 986 -45.99 -1.97 -28.20
CA GLN A 986 -46.77 -2.92 -27.40
C GLN A 986 -47.68 -3.81 -28.26
N ASP A 987 -48.22 -3.28 -29.36
CA ASP A 987 -49.03 -4.02 -30.33
C ASP A 987 -48.17 -4.98 -31.17
N ALA A 988 -46.91 -4.63 -31.46
CA ALA A 988 -45.94 -5.55 -32.03
C ALA A 988 -45.51 -6.67 -31.07
N ALA A 989 -45.79 -6.51 -29.77
CA ALA A 989 -45.47 -7.49 -28.73
C ALA A 989 -46.58 -8.54 -28.48
N GLN A 990 -47.82 -8.24 -28.90
CA GLN A 990 -49.00 -9.10 -28.77
C GLN A 990 -49.21 -9.93 -30.03
#